data_AF-X7ZH79-F1
#
_entry.id   AF-X7ZH79-F1
#
_cell.length_a   1.000
_cell.length_b   1.000
_cell.length_c   1.000
_cell.angle_alpha   90.00
_cell.angle_beta   90.00
_cell.angle_gamma   90.00
#
_symmetry.space_group_name_H-M   'P 1'
#
loop_
_entity.id
_entity.type
_entity.pdbx_description
1 polymer ?
#
loop_
_entity_poly.entity_id
_entity_poly.type
_entity_poly.pdbx_seq_one_letter_code
_entity_poly.pdbx_strand_id
1 'polypeptide(L)'
;MTEAVDFRLLFESAPGLFLVLDPDLRIVAVTDAYLQATMTERTRILGHVIFAIFPDNPDDPNAEGVRNLRVSLDRVVRDRVSDAMPVQRYDIRRPDGDFEERFWSPTNSPVLDSAGQLRYVIHRVEDVTEFVRLQASDAAQQQETAALRATTQQMEQEVFARAYEVAETSRKLKEANAELADLYARAKELDDLKSQFFANVSHELRTPLMLILEPARRLLESTEPAEPSRGDLELIVRNARLLQRHVNNLLDAARLEAGAVQPNYAHVDVAEHLRLGAALFESLAVDRDIEFSVNADQPVTAELDPEHLHQILVNLLSNAFKFTRPSGTVRCSVSTDPDHRVIIEVADSGPGIPHEQRAAVFERFHQVEGGPTRAVGGTGLGLSIVRDLVGLHRGSVTISEAREGGALVIVDLPRLAPAGLPVQPASPRGAERSSRDSAGAIAEITAISTTSAQGEPDIADSKPVIVVIEDNVDLNAFVCQALSPHYRVKAAFDGRTGLELTRAHHPDLIVCDIMMPQLSGDELLHQVRADPVLANTPVLILTARSDDQSRLALLQAGANDYLSKPFQLGELRARVDNLVNLRLAEAHARTLRVAAERERIALELHRSVTQRLFLISLQLSAVLPLARMPAVAERIGESVSELDAVINDVRNTINQLDIPTGDETNFRLRMSDLLGEVAEALDARFQVFFTGPLDTIDRTITSALYDAVQQLVTAILRHANADEIILQATYETDLVVTVIEKSRTAPSATAATDPTALLPQQLAARGARLDMTTPDTGETVWTWTVPMAVARRGDD
;
A
#
# COMPACT_ATOMS: atom_id res chain seq x y z
N MET A 1 -5.56 -56.08 129.94
CA MET A 1 -5.66 -54.61 130.08
C MET A 1 -5.24 -54.02 128.75
N THR A 2 -6.22 -53.77 127.89
CA THR A 2 -6.04 -53.17 126.57
C THR A 2 -6.06 -51.65 126.75
N GLU A 3 -4.97 -50.96 126.37
CA GLU A 3 -4.97 -49.51 126.21
C GLU A 3 -6.06 -49.12 125.19
N ALA A 4 -6.88 -48.14 125.53
CA ALA A 4 -7.94 -47.67 124.64
C ALA A 4 -7.32 -46.98 123.42
N VAL A 5 -7.77 -47.34 122.21
CA VAL A 5 -7.35 -46.72 120.94
C VAL A 5 -7.70 -45.22 120.94
N ASP A 6 -6.74 -44.37 120.56
CA ASP A 6 -6.97 -42.93 120.39
C ASP A 6 -7.64 -42.65 119.03
N PHE A 7 -8.97 -42.76 119.01
CA PHE A 7 -9.78 -42.48 117.83
C PHE A 7 -9.71 -41.02 117.37
N ARG A 8 -9.31 -40.09 118.25
CA ARG A 8 -9.19 -38.68 117.88
C ARG A 8 -7.99 -38.47 116.98
N LEU A 9 -6.83 -38.99 117.37
CA LEU A 9 -5.61 -38.90 116.56
C LEU A 9 -5.78 -39.57 115.19
N LEU A 10 -6.47 -40.72 115.14
CA LEU A 10 -6.78 -41.42 113.89
C LEU A 10 -7.68 -40.61 112.96
N PHE A 11 -8.74 -39.99 113.50
CA PHE A 11 -9.62 -39.14 112.69
C PHE A 11 -8.88 -37.89 112.20
N GLU A 12 -8.19 -37.17 113.08
CA GLU A 12 -7.47 -35.94 112.73
C GLU A 12 -6.42 -36.19 111.63
N SER A 13 -5.79 -37.38 111.61
CA SER A 13 -4.79 -37.78 110.60
C SER A 13 -5.39 -38.38 109.32
N ALA A 14 -6.71 -38.51 109.20
CA ALA A 14 -7.31 -39.16 108.03
C ALA A 14 -7.10 -38.32 106.75
N PRO A 15 -6.75 -38.95 105.61
CA PRO A 15 -6.37 -38.23 104.39
C PRO A 15 -7.55 -37.57 103.64
N GLY A 16 -8.78 -37.91 104.01
CA GLY A 16 -9.95 -37.28 103.42
C GLY A 16 -10.22 -35.91 104.02
N LEU A 17 -10.80 -35.03 103.21
CA LEU A 17 -11.27 -33.72 103.65
C LEU A 17 -12.56 -33.92 104.44
N PHE A 18 -12.46 -34.16 105.75
CA PHE A 18 -13.62 -34.33 106.62
C PHE A 18 -13.71 -33.25 107.70
N LEU A 19 -14.94 -32.85 107.96
CA LEU A 19 -15.32 -31.93 109.00
C LEU A 19 -16.55 -32.49 109.72
N VAL A 20 -16.53 -32.51 111.05
CA VAL A 20 -17.62 -33.06 111.88
C VAL A 20 -18.36 -31.92 112.55
N LEU A 21 -19.67 -31.91 112.41
CA LEU A 21 -20.59 -30.93 112.96
C LEU A 21 -21.45 -31.54 114.06
N ASP A 22 -21.78 -30.77 115.09
CA ASP A 22 -22.87 -31.11 116.01
C ASP A 22 -24.25 -30.77 115.39
N PRO A 23 -25.38 -31.11 116.04
CA PRO A 23 -26.72 -30.82 115.52
C PRO A 23 -27.03 -29.32 115.36
N ASP A 24 -26.27 -28.44 116.03
CA ASP A 24 -26.36 -26.98 115.88
C ASP A 24 -25.38 -26.45 114.81
N LEU A 25 -24.79 -27.36 114.01
CA LEU A 25 -23.85 -27.08 112.92
C LEU A 25 -22.55 -26.40 113.38
N ARG A 26 -22.12 -26.64 114.62
CA ARG A 26 -20.80 -26.22 115.13
C ARG A 26 -19.75 -27.28 114.84
N ILE A 27 -18.57 -26.83 114.46
CA ILE A 27 -17.45 -27.72 114.12
C ILE A 27 -16.88 -28.33 115.40
N VAL A 28 -16.95 -29.65 115.53
CA VAL A 28 -16.46 -30.38 116.71
C VAL A 28 -15.19 -31.18 116.44
N ALA A 29 -14.95 -31.58 115.18
CA ALA A 29 -13.71 -32.22 114.76
C ALA A 29 -13.42 -31.92 113.28
N VAL A 30 -12.15 -31.98 112.88
CA VAL A 30 -11.70 -31.69 111.51
C VAL A 30 -10.40 -32.43 111.24
N THR A 31 -10.22 -32.94 110.01
CA THR A 31 -8.96 -33.57 109.60
C THR A 31 -7.89 -32.56 109.21
N ASP A 32 -6.63 -32.95 109.32
CA ASP A 32 -5.50 -32.14 108.88
C ASP A 32 -5.57 -31.85 107.37
N ALA A 33 -6.05 -32.81 106.57
CA ALA A 33 -6.25 -32.64 105.14
C ALA A 33 -7.28 -31.52 104.84
N TYR A 34 -8.41 -31.48 105.57
CA TYR A 34 -9.42 -30.43 105.41
C TYR A 34 -8.85 -29.04 105.76
N LEU A 35 -8.06 -28.95 106.83
CA LEU A 35 -7.39 -27.70 107.21
C LEU A 35 -6.40 -27.22 106.16
N GLN A 36 -5.61 -28.12 105.59
CA GLN A 36 -4.67 -27.78 104.51
C GLN A 36 -5.38 -27.32 103.24
N ALA A 37 -6.41 -28.04 102.80
CA ALA A 37 -7.18 -27.69 101.61
C ALA A 37 -7.91 -26.35 101.75
N THR A 38 -8.37 -26.03 102.96
CA THR A 38 -9.06 -24.78 103.28
C THR A 38 -8.17 -23.67 103.82
N MET A 39 -6.87 -23.92 103.97
CA MET A 39 -5.90 -23.00 104.55
C MET A 39 -6.32 -22.44 105.93
N THR A 40 -6.96 -23.27 106.77
CA THR A 40 -7.46 -22.89 108.11
C THR A 40 -6.68 -23.53 109.25
N GLU A 41 -6.75 -22.93 110.45
CA GLU A 41 -6.14 -23.46 111.68
C GLU A 41 -7.19 -24.10 112.59
N ARG A 42 -6.91 -25.31 113.09
CA ARG A 42 -7.83 -26.09 113.95
C ARG A 42 -8.39 -25.29 115.14
N THR A 43 -7.53 -24.55 115.83
CA THR A 43 -7.88 -23.76 117.02
C THR A 43 -8.84 -22.61 116.73
N ARG A 44 -8.91 -22.14 115.48
CA ARG A 44 -9.78 -21.02 115.07
C ARG A 44 -11.16 -21.47 114.61
N ILE A 45 -11.31 -22.73 114.22
CA ILE A 45 -12.56 -23.21 113.61
C ILE A 45 -13.38 -24.10 114.54
N LEU A 46 -12.75 -24.83 115.46
CA LEU A 46 -13.49 -25.66 116.42
C LEU A 46 -14.40 -24.81 117.32
N GLY A 47 -15.60 -25.32 117.61
CA GLY A 47 -16.64 -24.68 118.42
C GLY A 47 -17.47 -23.61 117.71
N HIS A 48 -17.07 -23.19 116.51
CA HIS A 48 -17.76 -22.18 115.71
C HIS A 48 -18.75 -22.82 114.74
N VAL A 49 -19.79 -22.10 114.37
CA VAL A 49 -20.74 -22.53 113.34
C VAL A 49 -20.03 -22.52 111.97
N ILE A 50 -20.20 -23.56 111.17
CA ILE A 50 -19.49 -23.75 109.90
C ILE A 50 -19.55 -22.53 108.98
N PHE A 51 -20.72 -21.91 108.86
CA PHE A 51 -20.95 -20.75 107.98
C PHE A 51 -20.31 -19.44 108.46
N ALA A 52 -19.89 -19.37 109.73
CA ALA A 52 -19.14 -18.22 110.23
C ALA A 52 -17.66 -18.32 109.85
N ILE A 53 -17.14 -19.55 109.73
CA ILE A 53 -15.75 -19.83 109.35
C ILE A 53 -15.58 -19.84 107.83
N PHE A 54 -16.55 -20.41 107.12
CA PHE A 54 -16.60 -20.49 105.66
C PHE A 54 -17.80 -19.69 105.14
N PRO A 55 -17.67 -18.36 105.00
CA PRO A 55 -18.68 -17.53 104.33
C PRO A 55 -18.52 -17.59 102.81
N ASP A 56 -19.59 -17.26 102.09
CA ASP A 56 -19.52 -17.04 100.64
C ASP A 56 -18.58 -15.86 100.32
N ASN A 57 -17.94 -15.91 99.15
CA ASN A 57 -17.07 -14.84 98.65
C ASN A 57 -17.90 -13.55 98.45
N PRO A 58 -17.61 -12.46 99.20
CA PRO A 58 -18.39 -11.23 99.11
C PRO A 58 -18.24 -10.50 97.77
N ASP A 59 -17.20 -10.80 97.00
CA ASP A 59 -16.95 -10.22 95.68
C ASP A 59 -17.71 -10.94 94.56
N ASP A 60 -18.34 -12.10 94.85
CA ASP A 60 -19.21 -12.82 93.94
C ASP A 60 -20.69 -12.66 94.36
N PRO A 61 -21.47 -11.77 93.72
CA PRO A 61 -22.86 -11.55 94.07
C PRO A 61 -23.78 -12.76 93.78
N ASN A 62 -23.28 -13.76 93.05
CA ASN A 62 -24.00 -14.99 92.72
C ASN A 62 -23.51 -16.20 93.53
N ALA A 63 -22.69 -16.01 94.57
CA ALA A 63 -22.26 -17.10 95.42
C ALA A 63 -23.45 -17.71 96.18
N GLU A 64 -23.81 -18.95 95.85
CA GLU A 64 -24.90 -19.71 96.51
C GLU A 64 -24.37 -20.83 97.41
N GLY A 65 -23.05 -20.90 97.59
CA GLY A 65 -22.34 -21.99 98.24
C GLY A 65 -22.81 -22.27 99.67
N VAL A 66 -22.89 -21.23 100.51
CA VAL A 66 -23.36 -21.32 101.89
C VAL A 66 -24.83 -21.70 101.95
N ARG A 67 -25.65 -21.13 101.06
CA ARG A 67 -27.09 -21.43 101.01
C ARG A 67 -27.34 -22.90 100.66
N ASN A 68 -26.66 -23.41 99.63
CA ASN A 68 -26.82 -24.79 99.17
C ASN A 68 -26.30 -25.79 100.21
N LEU A 69 -25.14 -25.49 100.83
CA LEU A 69 -24.61 -26.32 101.91
C LEU A 69 -25.53 -26.35 103.13
N ARG A 70 -26.12 -25.20 103.50
CA ARG A 70 -27.11 -25.14 104.58
C ARG A 70 -28.35 -25.97 104.32
N VAL A 71 -28.91 -25.88 103.11
CA VAL A 71 -30.08 -26.70 102.73
C VAL A 71 -29.75 -28.19 102.81
N SER A 72 -28.56 -28.60 102.36
CA SER A 72 -28.10 -29.99 102.46
C SER A 72 -27.93 -30.43 103.91
N LEU A 73 -27.21 -29.68 104.73
CA LEU A 73 -26.99 -30.00 106.14
C LEU A 73 -28.31 -30.05 106.93
N ASP A 74 -29.22 -29.09 106.73
CA ASP A 74 -30.54 -29.07 107.39
C ASP A 74 -31.39 -30.28 107.00
N ARG A 75 -31.26 -30.76 105.75
CA ARG A 75 -31.92 -31.99 105.28
C ARG A 75 -31.34 -33.21 105.98
N VAL A 76 -30.00 -33.33 106.05
CA VAL A 76 -29.33 -34.44 106.74
C VAL A 76 -29.68 -34.47 108.23
N VAL A 77 -29.74 -33.30 108.88
CA VAL A 77 -30.11 -33.19 110.31
C VAL A 77 -31.55 -33.65 110.55
N ARG A 78 -32.48 -33.25 109.67
CA ARG A 78 -33.91 -33.56 109.77
C ARG A 78 -34.23 -35.01 109.43
N ASP A 79 -33.72 -35.48 108.30
CA ASP A 79 -34.12 -36.75 107.67
C ASP A 79 -33.18 -37.90 108.04
N ARG A 80 -31.99 -37.60 108.59
CA ARG A 80 -31.00 -38.57 109.07
C ARG A 80 -30.50 -39.54 107.98
N VAL A 81 -30.45 -39.07 106.74
CA VAL A 81 -29.86 -39.77 105.58
C VAL A 81 -28.74 -38.91 104.98
N SER A 82 -27.71 -39.53 104.40
CA SER A 82 -26.64 -38.82 103.71
C SER A 82 -27.14 -38.08 102.46
N ASP A 83 -26.61 -36.89 102.20
CA ASP A 83 -26.95 -36.03 101.04
C ASP A 83 -25.68 -35.65 100.28
N ALA A 84 -25.59 -36.04 99.01
CA ALA A 84 -24.50 -35.69 98.12
C ALA A 84 -24.90 -34.49 97.27
N MET A 85 -24.04 -33.47 97.23
CA MET A 85 -24.29 -32.22 96.52
C MET A 85 -23.65 -32.26 95.13
N PRO A 86 -24.24 -31.59 94.11
CA PRO A 86 -23.58 -31.41 92.83
C PRO A 86 -22.29 -30.61 92.99
N VAL A 87 -21.37 -30.76 92.01
CA VAL A 87 -20.15 -29.95 91.96
C VAL A 87 -20.54 -28.47 91.92
N GLN A 88 -20.04 -27.72 92.89
CA GLN A 88 -20.32 -26.30 93.02
C GLN A 88 -19.01 -25.52 93.12
N ARG A 89 -19.01 -24.31 92.55
CA ARG A 89 -17.93 -23.35 92.81
C ARG A 89 -18.04 -22.89 94.25
N TYR A 90 -16.96 -23.03 94.99
CA TYR A 90 -16.84 -22.49 96.33
C TYR A 90 -15.41 -22.00 96.53
N ASP A 91 -15.24 -20.68 96.52
CA ASP A 91 -13.91 -20.09 96.57
C ASP A 91 -13.35 -20.19 97.99
N ILE A 92 -12.06 -20.50 98.11
CA ILE A 92 -11.39 -20.62 99.40
C ILE A 92 -10.62 -19.34 99.70
N ARG A 93 -10.85 -18.77 100.88
CA ARG A 93 -10.15 -17.58 101.34
C ARG A 93 -8.72 -17.91 101.77
N ARG A 94 -7.75 -17.23 101.16
CA ARG A 94 -6.32 -17.34 101.49
C ARG A 94 -5.96 -16.51 102.73
N PRO A 95 -4.84 -16.82 103.41
CA PRO A 95 -4.41 -16.09 104.60
C PRO A 95 -4.11 -14.59 104.39
N ASP A 96 -3.82 -14.18 103.16
CA ASP A 96 -3.58 -12.79 102.73
C ASP A 96 -4.88 -11.99 102.50
N GLY A 97 -6.03 -12.67 102.46
CA GLY A 97 -7.36 -12.07 102.35
C GLY A 97 -8.07 -12.30 101.01
N ASP A 98 -7.34 -12.74 99.98
CA ASP A 98 -7.88 -12.99 98.64
C ASP A 98 -8.59 -14.35 98.54
N PHE A 99 -9.47 -14.52 97.54
CA PHE A 99 -10.20 -15.77 97.30
C PHE A 99 -9.62 -16.55 96.12
N GLU A 100 -9.52 -17.87 96.25
CA GLU A 100 -9.08 -18.77 95.19
C GLU A 100 -10.25 -19.59 94.65
N GLU A 101 -10.49 -19.49 93.33
CA GLU A 101 -11.55 -20.23 92.66
C GLU A 101 -11.29 -21.74 92.69
N ARG A 102 -12.23 -22.47 93.32
CA ARG A 102 -12.19 -23.92 93.49
C ARG A 102 -13.58 -24.51 93.27
N PHE A 103 -13.61 -25.73 92.74
CA PHE A 103 -14.84 -26.49 92.54
C PHE A 103 -14.83 -27.72 93.44
N TRP A 104 -15.89 -27.87 94.22
CA TRP A 104 -15.99 -28.90 95.25
C TRP A 104 -17.18 -29.80 95.01
N SER A 105 -17.04 -31.07 95.36
CA SER A 105 -18.12 -32.07 95.42
C SER A 105 -18.37 -32.49 96.87
N PRO A 106 -19.30 -31.84 97.59
CA PRO A 106 -19.60 -32.17 98.98
C PRO A 106 -20.52 -33.37 99.17
N THR A 107 -20.36 -34.08 100.29
CA THR A 107 -21.29 -35.10 100.77
C THR A 107 -21.42 -35.01 102.28
N ASN A 108 -22.64 -34.84 102.77
CA ASN A 108 -22.97 -34.71 104.19
C ASN A 108 -23.59 -36.01 104.70
N SER A 109 -23.09 -36.57 105.79
CA SER A 109 -23.53 -37.88 106.31
C SER A 109 -23.82 -37.83 107.81
N PRO A 110 -24.99 -38.32 108.28
CA PRO A 110 -25.33 -38.29 109.70
C PRO A 110 -24.62 -39.40 110.48
N VAL A 111 -24.25 -39.11 111.71
CA VAL A 111 -23.70 -40.05 112.69
C VAL A 111 -24.73 -40.21 113.79
N LEU A 112 -25.30 -41.41 113.88
CA LEU A 112 -26.37 -41.73 114.83
C LEU A 112 -25.80 -42.50 116.04
N ASP A 113 -26.39 -42.30 117.22
CA ASP A 113 -26.07 -43.10 118.40
C ASP A 113 -26.81 -44.45 118.41
N SER A 114 -26.57 -45.27 119.44
CA SER A 114 -27.19 -46.60 119.59
C SER A 114 -28.72 -46.57 119.74
N ALA A 115 -29.32 -45.40 119.99
CA ALA A 115 -30.77 -45.19 120.04
C ALA A 115 -31.32 -44.58 118.73
N GLY A 116 -30.48 -44.42 117.71
CA GLY A 116 -30.85 -43.85 116.41
C GLY A 116 -31.01 -42.33 116.41
N GLN A 117 -30.57 -41.63 117.46
CA GLN A 117 -30.60 -40.17 117.52
C GLN A 117 -29.36 -39.59 116.85
N LEU A 118 -29.53 -38.46 116.17
CA LEU A 118 -28.42 -37.76 115.51
C LEU A 118 -27.47 -37.20 116.56
N ARG A 119 -26.21 -37.59 116.47
CA ARG A 119 -25.15 -37.07 117.34
C ARG A 119 -24.24 -36.09 116.61
N TYR A 120 -23.83 -36.40 115.38
CA TYR A 120 -22.98 -35.54 114.57
C TYR A 120 -23.34 -35.63 113.09
N VAL A 121 -22.83 -34.72 112.27
CA VAL A 121 -22.84 -34.82 110.80
C VAL A 121 -21.40 -34.74 110.30
N ILE A 122 -20.98 -35.72 109.51
CA ILE A 122 -19.69 -35.72 108.82
C ILE A 122 -19.89 -35.09 107.44
N HIS A 123 -19.28 -33.94 107.23
CA HIS A 123 -19.15 -33.25 105.95
C HIS A 123 -17.85 -33.69 105.27
N ARG A 124 -17.95 -34.32 104.10
CA ARG A 124 -16.82 -34.69 103.24
C ARG A 124 -16.82 -33.83 101.98
N VAL A 125 -15.66 -33.40 101.50
CA VAL A 125 -15.52 -32.70 100.20
C VAL A 125 -14.43 -33.30 99.33
N GLU A 126 -14.59 -33.20 98.02
CA GLU A 126 -13.59 -33.57 97.00
C GLU A 126 -13.32 -32.34 96.10
N ASP A 127 -12.05 -32.03 95.82
CA ASP A 127 -11.64 -30.94 94.91
C ASP A 127 -11.62 -31.45 93.46
N VAL A 128 -12.42 -30.87 92.58
CA VAL A 128 -12.55 -31.26 91.16
C VAL A 128 -12.20 -30.13 90.20
N THR A 129 -11.48 -29.11 90.68
CA THR A 129 -11.16 -27.88 89.93
C THR A 129 -10.45 -28.14 88.60
N GLU A 130 -9.46 -29.03 88.56
CA GLU A 130 -8.67 -29.31 87.35
C GLU A 130 -9.51 -29.96 86.24
N PHE A 131 -10.42 -30.85 86.61
CA PHE A 131 -11.29 -31.55 85.66
C PHE A 131 -12.26 -30.59 84.95
N VAL A 132 -12.86 -29.66 85.69
CA VAL A 132 -13.78 -28.64 85.14
C VAL A 132 -13.04 -27.71 84.17
N ARG A 133 -11.80 -27.31 84.50
CA ARG A 133 -10.97 -26.46 83.62
C ARG A 133 -10.60 -27.15 82.30
N LEU A 134 -10.25 -28.43 82.33
CA LEU A 134 -9.94 -29.20 81.11
C LEU A 134 -11.16 -29.32 80.17
N GLN A 135 -12.34 -29.62 80.71
CA GLN A 135 -13.56 -29.73 79.90
C GLN A 135 -13.94 -28.41 79.21
N ALA A 136 -13.75 -27.27 79.89
CA ALA A 136 -14.03 -25.96 79.32
C ALA A 136 -13.09 -25.63 78.14
N SER A 137 -11.81 -26.02 78.23
CA SER A 137 -10.83 -25.82 77.16
C SER A 137 -11.16 -26.63 75.90
N ASP A 138 -11.48 -27.92 76.05
CA ASP A 138 -11.82 -28.79 74.92
C ASP A 138 -13.07 -28.30 74.17
N ALA A 139 -14.09 -27.84 74.91
CA ALA A 139 -15.31 -27.29 74.32
C ALA A 139 -15.03 -26.02 73.50
N ALA A 140 -14.18 -25.12 74.00
CA ALA A 140 -13.79 -23.90 73.28
C ALA A 140 -13.05 -24.22 71.97
N GLN A 141 -12.12 -25.18 72.00
CA GLN A 141 -11.35 -25.58 70.83
C GLN A 141 -12.20 -26.26 69.75
N GLN A 142 -13.19 -27.07 70.15
CA GLN A 142 -14.15 -27.66 69.22
C GLN A 142 -15.03 -26.59 68.56
N GLN A 143 -15.46 -25.59 69.32
CA GLN A 143 -16.26 -24.48 68.81
C GLN A 143 -15.48 -23.63 67.80
N GLU A 144 -14.21 -23.32 68.08
CA GLU A 144 -13.33 -22.58 67.16
C GLU A 144 -13.11 -23.34 65.86
N THR A 145 -12.83 -24.64 65.94
CA THR A 145 -12.62 -25.50 64.76
C THR A 145 -13.89 -25.58 63.89
N ALA A 146 -15.06 -25.68 64.52
CA ALA A 146 -16.35 -25.69 63.82
C ALA A 146 -16.63 -24.35 63.12
N ALA A 147 -16.35 -23.23 63.79
CA ALA A 147 -16.50 -21.90 63.21
C ALA A 147 -15.60 -21.70 61.98
N LEU A 148 -14.31 -22.09 62.08
CA LEU A 148 -13.38 -21.98 60.95
C LEU A 148 -13.84 -22.79 59.73
N ARG A 149 -14.33 -24.01 59.94
CA ARG A 149 -14.86 -24.85 58.85
C ARG A 149 -16.08 -24.21 58.16
N ALA A 150 -16.98 -23.61 58.95
CA ALA A 150 -18.14 -22.91 58.39
C ALA A 150 -17.71 -21.70 57.54
N THR A 151 -16.74 -20.91 58.00
CA THR A 151 -16.19 -19.78 57.23
C THR A 151 -15.51 -20.23 55.93
N THR A 152 -14.70 -21.30 55.97
CA THR A 152 -14.05 -21.84 54.77
C THR A 152 -15.09 -22.30 53.74
N GLN A 153 -16.13 -23.02 54.17
CA GLN A 153 -17.21 -23.46 53.25
C GLN A 153 -17.96 -22.26 52.65
N GLN A 154 -18.22 -21.22 53.43
CA GLN A 154 -18.86 -20.01 52.92
C GLN A 154 -17.97 -19.30 51.88
N MET A 155 -16.66 -19.22 52.14
CA MET A 155 -15.71 -18.61 51.21
C MET A 155 -15.55 -19.42 49.92
N GLU A 156 -15.53 -20.75 49.98
CA GLU A 156 -15.53 -21.61 48.79
C GLU A 156 -16.77 -21.40 47.92
N GLN A 157 -17.96 -21.29 48.54
CA GLN A 157 -19.19 -20.98 47.82
C GLN A 157 -19.15 -19.60 47.15
N GLU A 158 -18.62 -18.58 47.83
CA GLU A 158 -18.50 -17.24 47.25
C GLU A 158 -17.49 -17.22 46.08
N VAL A 159 -16.34 -17.88 46.22
CA VAL A 159 -15.34 -17.98 45.15
C VAL A 159 -15.93 -18.68 43.93
N PHE A 160 -16.69 -19.76 44.13
CA PHE A 160 -17.34 -20.46 43.02
C PHE A 160 -18.41 -19.60 42.34
N ALA A 161 -19.23 -18.88 43.12
CA ALA A 161 -20.23 -17.97 42.60
C ALA A 161 -19.60 -16.85 41.75
N ARG A 162 -18.52 -16.22 42.25
CA ARG A 162 -17.78 -15.19 41.49
C ARG A 162 -17.12 -15.76 40.24
N ALA A 163 -16.51 -16.95 40.33
CA ALA A 163 -15.88 -17.60 39.17
C ALA A 163 -16.91 -17.89 38.07
N TYR A 164 -18.11 -18.35 38.45
CA TYR A 164 -19.21 -18.56 37.53
C TYR A 164 -19.70 -17.26 36.88
N GLU A 165 -19.86 -16.18 37.67
CA GLU A 165 -20.25 -14.85 37.16
C GLU A 165 -19.22 -14.29 36.17
N VAL A 166 -17.92 -14.41 36.48
CA VAL A 166 -16.84 -13.99 35.56
C VAL A 166 -16.84 -14.82 34.28
N ALA A 167 -17.07 -16.13 34.36
CA ALA A 167 -17.16 -16.98 33.17
C ALA A 167 -18.35 -16.60 32.28
N GLU A 168 -19.53 -16.38 32.87
CA GLU A 168 -20.73 -15.97 32.12
C GLU A 168 -20.57 -14.59 31.49
N THR A 169 -20.03 -13.61 32.22
CA THR A 169 -19.76 -12.27 31.67
C THR A 169 -18.71 -12.31 30.57
N SER A 170 -17.63 -13.10 30.72
CA SER A 170 -16.62 -13.30 29.68
C SER A 170 -17.20 -13.95 28.43
N ARG A 171 -18.13 -14.91 28.58
CA ARG A 171 -18.83 -15.54 27.45
C ARG A 171 -19.67 -14.51 26.70
N LYS A 172 -20.52 -13.76 27.40
CA LYS A 172 -21.35 -12.70 26.82
C LYS A 172 -20.52 -11.62 26.12
N LEU A 173 -19.39 -11.22 26.72
CA LEU A 173 -18.48 -10.25 26.12
C LEU A 173 -17.86 -10.79 24.82
N LYS A 174 -17.50 -12.08 24.78
CA LYS A 174 -16.96 -12.71 23.57
C LYS A 174 -18.00 -12.77 22.45
N GLU A 175 -19.25 -13.08 22.76
CA GLU A 175 -20.37 -13.07 21.82
C GLU A 175 -20.62 -11.65 21.27
N ALA A 176 -20.69 -10.65 22.14
CA ALA A 176 -20.88 -9.25 21.73
C ALA A 176 -19.71 -8.72 20.87
N ASN A 177 -18.46 -9.10 21.19
CA ASN A 177 -17.30 -8.72 20.37
C ASN A 177 -17.33 -9.36 18.98
N ALA A 178 -17.81 -10.60 18.85
CA ALA A 178 -17.95 -11.25 17.56
C ALA A 178 -19.03 -10.56 16.72
N GLU A 179 -20.18 -10.23 17.31
CA GLU A 179 -21.25 -9.47 16.65
C GLU A 179 -20.77 -8.08 16.21
N LEU A 180 -20.01 -7.38 17.07
CA LEU A 180 -19.47 -6.06 16.73
C LEU A 180 -18.47 -6.14 15.57
N ALA A 181 -17.66 -7.19 15.50
CA ALA A 181 -16.72 -7.40 14.40
C ALA A 181 -17.44 -7.61 13.06
N ASP A 182 -18.51 -8.41 13.06
CA ASP A 182 -19.34 -8.64 11.86
C ASP A 182 -20.04 -7.35 11.40
N LEU A 183 -20.59 -6.58 12.33
CA LEU A 183 -21.22 -5.29 12.03
C LEU A 183 -20.21 -4.28 11.47
N TYR A 184 -19.01 -4.23 12.05
CA TYR A 184 -17.93 -3.37 11.57
C TYR A 184 -17.49 -3.74 10.14
N ALA A 185 -17.36 -5.04 9.85
CA ALA A 185 -17.00 -5.52 8.52
C ALA A 185 -18.04 -5.09 7.46
N ARG A 186 -19.35 -5.27 7.73
CA ARG A 186 -20.43 -4.83 6.82
C ARG A 186 -20.48 -3.32 6.65
N ALA A 187 -20.30 -2.57 7.74
CA ALA A 187 -20.29 -1.12 7.68
C ALA A 187 -19.13 -0.61 6.80
N LYS A 188 -17.96 -1.24 6.92
CA LYS A 188 -16.79 -0.91 6.10
C LYS A 188 -17.02 -1.24 4.62
N GLU A 189 -17.58 -2.40 4.32
CA GLU A 189 -17.92 -2.80 2.93
C GLU A 189 -18.87 -1.78 2.27
N LEU A 190 -19.90 -1.34 2.99
CA LEU A 190 -20.80 -0.29 2.52
C LEU A 190 -20.10 1.06 2.31
N ASP A 191 -19.17 1.43 3.18
CA ASP A 191 -18.39 2.67 3.05
C ASP A 191 -17.44 2.64 1.84
N ASP A 192 -16.81 1.48 1.60
CA ASP A 192 -15.95 1.25 0.44
C ASP A 192 -16.75 1.34 -0.87
N LEU A 193 -17.91 0.67 -0.95
CA LEU A 193 -18.82 0.75 -2.10
C LEU A 193 -19.32 2.19 -2.36
N LYS A 194 -19.66 2.91 -1.30
CA LYS A 194 -20.09 4.32 -1.38
C LYS A 194 -18.95 5.21 -1.87
N SER A 195 -17.73 4.99 -1.39
CA SER A 195 -16.56 5.75 -1.81
C SER A 195 -16.22 5.52 -3.29
N GLN A 196 -16.28 4.27 -3.75
CA GLN A 196 -16.12 3.90 -5.16
C GLN A 196 -17.19 4.56 -6.04
N PHE A 197 -18.44 4.59 -5.58
CA PHE A 197 -19.53 5.27 -6.28
C PHE A 197 -19.24 6.76 -6.49
N PHE A 198 -18.88 7.50 -5.43
CA PHE A 198 -18.59 8.92 -5.56
C PHE A 198 -17.42 9.19 -6.49
N ALA A 199 -16.40 8.33 -6.48
CA ALA A 199 -15.28 8.41 -7.41
C ALA A 199 -15.75 8.25 -8.87
N ASN A 200 -16.57 7.23 -9.15
CA ASN A 200 -17.09 6.93 -10.48
C ASN A 200 -18.02 8.04 -10.99
N VAL A 201 -19.00 8.48 -10.18
CA VAL A 201 -19.89 9.61 -10.53
C VAL A 201 -19.09 10.87 -10.81
N SER A 202 -18.09 11.16 -9.99
CA SER A 202 -17.27 12.35 -10.21
C SER A 202 -16.46 12.27 -11.52
N HIS A 203 -16.05 11.08 -11.96
CA HIS A 203 -15.41 10.89 -13.27
C HIS A 203 -16.41 11.08 -14.41
N GLU A 204 -17.55 10.39 -14.34
CA GLU A 204 -18.61 10.44 -15.36
C GLU A 204 -19.22 11.84 -15.54
N LEU A 205 -19.21 12.69 -14.51
CA LEU A 205 -19.63 14.10 -14.62
C LEU A 205 -18.53 15.02 -15.17
N ARG A 206 -17.26 14.79 -14.83
CA ARG A 206 -16.15 15.69 -15.22
C ARG A 206 -15.82 15.61 -16.70
N THR A 207 -15.87 14.43 -17.30
CA THR A 207 -15.54 14.23 -18.72
C THR A 207 -16.48 15.00 -19.66
N PRO A 208 -17.82 14.85 -19.58
CA PRO A 208 -18.73 15.65 -20.40
C PRO A 208 -18.64 17.14 -20.05
N LEU A 209 -18.40 17.50 -18.79
CA LEU A 209 -18.19 18.90 -18.40
C LEU A 209 -16.96 19.51 -19.08
N MET A 210 -15.86 18.76 -19.19
CA MET A 210 -14.66 19.20 -19.90
C MET A 210 -14.94 19.38 -21.41
N LEU A 211 -15.66 18.43 -22.02
CA LEU A 211 -16.07 18.47 -23.43
C LEU A 211 -17.16 19.52 -23.74
N ILE A 212 -17.72 20.19 -22.72
CA ILE A 212 -18.56 21.38 -22.86
C ILE A 212 -17.73 22.64 -22.70
N LEU A 213 -16.94 22.72 -21.63
CA LEU A 213 -16.25 23.94 -21.23
C LEU A 213 -15.15 24.34 -22.22
N GLU A 214 -14.33 23.40 -22.68
CA GLU A 214 -13.18 23.73 -23.53
C GLU A 214 -13.57 24.15 -24.95
N PRO A 215 -14.52 23.49 -25.66
CA PRO A 215 -15.04 24.04 -26.90
C PRO A 215 -15.74 25.41 -26.70
N ALA A 216 -16.51 25.59 -25.63
CA ALA A 216 -17.16 26.87 -25.35
C ALA A 216 -16.15 28.01 -25.11
N ARG A 217 -15.04 27.74 -24.40
CA ARG A 217 -13.95 28.70 -24.21
C ARG A 217 -13.25 29.06 -25.52
N ARG A 218 -12.94 28.08 -26.37
CA ARG A 218 -12.35 28.34 -27.70
C ARG A 218 -13.23 29.26 -28.55
N LEU A 219 -14.54 29.06 -28.52
CA LEU A 219 -15.51 29.93 -29.21
C LEU A 219 -15.58 31.35 -28.61
N LEU A 220 -15.28 31.53 -27.32
CA LEU A 220 -15.22 32.85 -26.69
C LEU A 220 -13.89 33.58 -26.93
N GLU A 221 -12.80 32.83 -27.09
CA GLU A 221 -11.44 33.38 -27.31
C GLU A 221 -11.15 33.66 -28.79
N SER A 222 -11.91 33.08 -29.72
CA SER A 222 -11.74 33.32 -31.16
C SER A 222 -12.04 34.78 -31.50
N THR A 223 -11.00 35.50 -31.94
CA THR A 223 -11.06 36.94 -32.28
C THR A 223 -11.49 37.18 -33.74
N GLU A 224 -11.55 36.13 -34.56
CA GLU A 224 -12.01 36.20 -35.95
C GLU A 224 -13.53 35.96 -36.05
N PRO A 225 -14.26 36.68 -36.92
CA PRO A 225 -15.69 36.49 -37.16
C PRO A 225 -15.99 35.23 -38.01
N ALA A 226 -15.30 34.13 -37.74
CA ALA A 226 -15.60 32.84 -38.34
C ALA A 226 -16.86 32.26 -37.68
N GLU A 227 -17.75 31.64 -38.46
CA GLU A 227 -18.90 30.94 -37.90
C GLU A 227 -18.41 29.88 -36.90
N PRO A 228 -19.08 29.72 -35.73
CA PRO A 228 -18.73 28.68 -34.78
C PRO A 228 -18.67 27.33 -35.48
N SER A 229 -17.60 26.56 -35.26
CA SER A 229 -17.51 25.20 -35.80
C SER A 229 -18.76 24.43 -35.36
N ARG A 230 -19.58 24.02 -36.34
CA ARG A 230 -20.80 23.25 -36.09
C ARG A 230 -20.50 21.99 -35.27
N GLY A 231 -19.33 21.39 -35.47
CA GLY A 231 -18.86 20.25 -34.69
C GLY A 231 -18.62 20.58 -33.20
N ASP A 232 -18.04 21.73 -32.88
CA ASP A 232 -17.84 22.15 -31.48
C ASP A 232 -19.19 22.41 -30.77
N LEU A 233 -20.15 23.03 -31.47
CA LEU A 233 -21.50 23.24 -30.94
C LEU A 233 -22.26 21.92 -30.74
N GLU A 234 -22.16 21.00 -31.69
CA GLU A 234 -22.77 19.67 -31.59
C GLU A 234 -22.15 18.86 -30.42
N LEU A 235 -20.82 18.94 -30.23
CA LEU A 235 -20.12 18.32 -29.10
C LEU A 235 -20.58 18.89 -27.75
N ILE A 236 -20.73 20.21 -27.64
CA ILE A 236 -21.25 20.90 -26.45
C ILE A 236 -22.68 20.41 -26.14
N VAL A 237 -23.58 20.46 -27.12
CA VAL A 237 -25.00 20.11 -26.91
C VAL A 237 -25.14 18.63 -26.54
N ARG A 238 -24.38 17.74 -27.19
CA ARG A 238 -24.38 16.31 -26.88
C ARG A 238 -23.95 16.04 -25.44
N ASN A 239 -22.80 16.58 -25.04
CA ASN A 239 -22.26 16.38 -23.69
C ASN A 239 -23.11 17.05 -22.60
N ALA A 240 -23.75 18.20 -22.90
CA ALA A 240 -24.67 18.85 -21.96
C ALA A 240 -25.92 17.99 -21.68
N ARG A 241 -26.46 17.33 -22.70
CA ARG A 241 -27.57 16.37 -22.55
C ARG A 241 -27.16 15.14 -21.75
N LEU A 242 -25.95 14.62 -21.98
CA LEU A 242 -25.41 13.50 -21.23
C LEU A 242 -25.25 13.85 -19.74
N LEU A 243 -24.66 15.02 -19.45
CA LEU A 243 -24.50 15.50 -18.08
C LEU A 243 -25.85 15.71 -17.38
N GLN A 244 -26.84 16.29 -18.08
CA GLN A 244 -28.18 16.47 -17.55
C GLN A 244 -28.82 15.15 -17.14
N ARG A 245 -28.65 14.09 -17.95
CA ARG A 245 -29.08 12.75 -17.54
C ARG A 245 -28.39 12.30 -16.28
N HIS A 246 -27.07 12.36 -16.21
CA HIS A 246 -26.35 11.81 -15.06
C HIS A 246 -26.83 12.46 -13.75
N VAL A 247 -27.10 13.76 -13.79
CA VAL A 247 -27.72 14.49 -12.68
C VAL A 247 -29.14 14.00 -12.39
N ASN A 248 -30.00 13.85 -13.40
CA ASN A 248 -31.36 13.34 -13.22
C ASN A 248 -31.37 11.93 -12.60
N ASN A 249 -30.56 11.00 -13.14
CA ASN A 249 -30.44 9.64 -12.62
C ASN A 249 -29.99 9.62 -11.14
N LEU A 250 -29.08 10.52 -10.76
CA LEU A 250 -28.63 10.66 -9.38
C LEU A 250 -29.75 11.17 -8.46
N LEU A 251 -30.52 12.17 -8.93
CA LEU A 251 -31.66 12.72 -8.21
C LEU A 251 -32.79 11.70 -8.07
N ASP A 252 -33.05 10.92 -9.11
CA ASP A 252 -34.08 9.87 -9.10
C ASP A 252 -33.69 8.74 -8.15
N ALA A 253 -32.43 8.30 -8.17
CA ALA A 253 -31.92 7.33 -7.21
C ALA A 253 -32.06 7.82 -5.76
N ALA A 254 -31.71 9.08 -5.48
CA ALA A 254 -31.85 9.67 -4.15
C ALA A 254 -33.32 9.78 -3.70
N ARG A 255 -34.23 10.12 -4.63
CA ARG A 255 -35.68 10.20 -4.34
C ARG A 255 -36.29 8.84 -4.07
N LEU A 256 -35.88 7.81 -4.81
CA LEU A 256 -36.30 6.42 -4.61
C LEU A 256 -35.83 5.90 -3.25
N GLU A 257 -34.59 6.19 -2.85
CA GLU A 257 -34.04 5.80 -1.54
C GLU A 257 -34.77 6.47 -0.37
N ALA A 258 -35.16 7.73 -0.52
CA ALA A 258 -35.95 8.46 0.48
C ALA A 258 -37.43 8.00 0.54
N GLY A 259 -37.86 7.07 -0.33
CA GLY A 259 -39.26 6.65 -0.43
C GLY A 259 -40.20 7.77 -0.89
N ALA A 260 -39.66 8.81 -1.54
CA ALA A 260 -40.39 10.01 -1.93
C ALA A 260 -41.11 9.87 -3.30
N VAL A 261 -40.85 8.78 -4.03
CA VAL A 261 -41.47 8.49 -5.32
C VAL A 261 -42.70 7.62 -5.11
N GLN A 262 -43.85 8.06 -5.62
CA GLN A 262 -45.10 7.27 -5.62
C GLN A 262 -45.59 7.07 -7.05
N PRO A 263 -46.03 5.86 -7.44
CA PRO A 263 -46.58 5.61 -8.76
C PRO A 263 -47.88 6.38 -8.99
N ASN A 264 -47.96 7.05 -10.12
CA ASN A 264 -49.18 7.64 -10.63
C ASN A 264 -49.83 6.69 -11.64
N TYR A 265 -50.62 5.75 -11.14
CA TYR A 265 -51.26 4.71 -11.96
C TYR A 265 -52.21 5.28 -13.00
N ALA A 266 -52.08 4.81 -14.24
CA ALA A 266 -53.00 5.09 -15.35
C ALA A 266 -53.28 3.83 -16.17
N HIS A 267 -54.40 3.82 -16.91
CA HIS A 267 -54.62 2.80 -17.93
C HIS A 267 -53.65 3.02 -19.10
N VAL A 268 -52.77 2.06 -19.33
CA VAL A 268 -51.75 2.11 -20.38
C VAL A 268 -51.81 0.85 -21.24
N ASP A 269 -51.53 1.01 -22.54
CA ASP A 269 -51.19 -0.12 -23.41
C ASP A 269 -49.67 -0.32 -23.40
N VAL A 270 -49.23 -1.38 -22.72
CA VAL A 270 -47.80 -1.70 -22.57
C VAL A 270 -47.16 -2.03 -23.91
N ALA A 271 -47.91 -2.63 -24.84
CA ALA A 271 -47.41 -2.92 -26.18
C ALA A 271 -47.19 -1.65 -27.00
N GLU A 272 -48.03 -0.62 -26.83
CA GLU A 272 -47.81 0.69 -27.42
C GLU A 272 -46.57 1.37 -26.82
N HIS A 273 -46.40 1.33 -25.50
CA HIS A 273 -45.22 1.91 -24.85
C HIS A 273 -43.92 1.21 -25.24
N LEU A 274 -43.93 -0.12 -25.38
CA LEU A 274 -42.78 -0.89 -25.88
C LEU A 274 -42.43 -0.49 -27.31
N ARG A 275 -43.41 -0.35 -28.21
CA ARG A 275 -43.19 0.13 -29.59
C ARG A 275 -42.62 1.54 -29.63
N LEU A 276 -43.18 2.46 -28.83
CA LEU A 276 -42.69 3.84 -28.75
C LEU A 276 -41.27 3.91 -28.18
N GLY A 277 -40.97 3.12 -27.15
CA GLY A 277 -39.62 2.99 -26.59
C GLY A 277 -38.64 2.41 -27.58
N ALA A 278 -39.02 1.34 -28.29
CA ALA A 278 -38.20 0.67 -29.30
C ALA A 278 -37.90 1.58 -30.51
N ALA A 279 -38.87 2.38 -30.97
CA ALA A 279 -38.69 3.31 -32.09
C ALA A 279 -37.52 4.29 -31.89
N LEU A 280 -37.19 4.63 -30.64
CA LEU A 280 -36.04 5.47 -30.31
C LEU A 280 -34.69 4.84 -30.66
N PHE A 281 -34.64 3.50 -30.73
CA PHE A 281 -33.42 2.73 -30.98
C PHE A 281 -33.35 2.15 -32.39
N GLU A 282 -34.39 2.31 -33.23
CA GLU A 282 -34.40 1.81 -34.62
C GLU A 282 -33.28 2.43 -35.47
N SER A 283 -33.11 3.76 -35.42
CA SER A 283 -32.01 4.44 -36.13
C SER A 283 -30.64 3.95 -35.65
N LEU A 284 -30.52 3.70 -34.36
CA LEU A 284 -29.28 3.26 -33.73
C LEU A 284 -28.95 1.80 -34.08
N ALA A 285 -29.96 0.95 -34.24
CA ALA A 285 -29.80 -0.42 -34.72
C ALA A 285 -29.20 -0.45 -36.12
N VAL A 286 -29.68 0.43 -37.02
CA VAL A 286 -29.12 0.57 -38.37
C VAL A 286 -27.69 1.08 -38.30
N ASP A 287 -27.41 2.14 -37.53
CA ASP A 287 -26.08 2.75 -37.43
C ASP A 287 -25.03 1.77 -36.87
N ARG A 288 -25.44 0.83 -36.01
CA ARG A 288 -24.55 -0.15 -35.36
C ARG A 288 -24.55 -1.54 -36.00
N ASP A 289 -25.26 -1.73 -37.11
CA ASP A 289 -25.46 -3.05 -37.73
C ASP A 289 -26.01 -4.10 -36.73
N ILE A 290 -27.01 -3.74 -35.93
CA ILE A 290 -27.65 -4.63 -34.96
C ILE A 290 -29.02 -5.07 -35.49
N GLU A 291 -29.28 -6.37 -35.53
CA GLU A 291 -30.60 -6.91 -35.83
C GLU A 291 -31.55 -6.63 -34.66
N PHE A 292 -32.49 -5.69 -34.85
CA PHE A 292 -33.44 -5.31 -33.81
C PHE A 292 -34.85 -5.79 -34.14
N SER A 293 -35.46 -6.56 -33.23
CA SER A 293 -36.81 -7.10 -33.39
C SER A 293 -37.71 -6.79 -32.20
N VAL A 294 -38.94 -6.35 -32.51
CA VAL A 294 -39.96 -5.97 -31.54
C VAL A 294 -41.16 -6.88 -31.72
N ASN A 295 -41.53 -7.64 -30.69
CA ASN A 295 -42.74 -8.48 -30.69
C ASN A 295 -43.78 -7.88 -29.73
N ALA A 296 -44.68 -7.07 -30.28
CA ALA A 296 -45.69 -6.31 -29.54
C ALA A 296 -46.98 -6.16 -30.36
N ASP A 297 -47.42 -7.25 -30.99
CA ASP A 297 -48.48 -7.23 -31.99
C ASP A 297 -49.88 -7.02 -31.40
N GLN A 298 -50.10 -7.42 -30.14
CA GLN A 298 -51.39 -7.33 -29.46
C GLN A 298 -51.34 -6.30 -28.31
N PRO A 299 -52.38 -5.49 -28.13
CA PRO A 299 -52.44 -4.52 -27.04
C PRO A 299 -52.50 -5.22 -25.69
N VAL A 300 -51.65 -4.79 -24.76
CA VAL A 300 -51.57 -5.32 -23.39
C VAL A 300 -51.94 -4.22 -22.41
N THR A 301 -53.22 -4.14 -22.07
CA THR A 301 -53.73 -3.10 -21.17
C THR A 301 -53.42 -3.41 -19.71
N ALA A 302 -52.78 -2.48 -19.01
CA ALA A 302 -52.44 -2.56 -17.59
C ALA A 302 -52.64 -1.22 -16.87
N GLU A 303 -52.73 -1.27 -15.54
CA GLU A 303 -52.78 -0.11 -14.65
C GLU A 303 -51.37 0.13 -14.10
N LEU A 304 -50.58 0.95 -14.79
CA LEU A 304 -49.18 1.23 -14.46
C LEU A 304 -48.92 2.73 -14.56
N ASP A 305 -47.82 3.18 -13.97
CA ASP A 305 -47.33 4.53 -14.20
C ASP A 305 -46.61 4.60 -15.57
N PRO A 306 -47.08 5.44 -16.52
CA PRO A 306 -46.50 5.54 -17.86
C PRO A 306 -45.08 6.11 -17.85
N GLU A 307 -44.73 6.99 -16.92
CA GLU A 307 -43.38 7.57 -16.80
C GLU A 307 -42.40 6.51 -16.28
N HIS A 308 -42.80 5.75 -15.25
CA HIS A 308 -41.99 4.65 -14.74
C HIS A 308 -41.82 3.54 -15.79
N LEU A 309 -42.88 3.19 -16.52
CA LEU A 309 -42.83 2.19 -17.58
C LEU A 309 -41.86 2.61 -18.70
N HIS A 310 -41.95 3.86 -19.15
CA HIS A 310 -41.01 4.43 -20.13
C HIS A 310 -39.56 4.35 -19.64
N GLN A 311 -39.31 4.74 -18.40
CA GLN A 311 -37.97 4.72 -17.80
C GLN A 311 -37.40 3.30 -17.70
N ILE A 312 -38.23 2.31 -17.33
CA ILE A 312 -37.85 0.90 -17.33
C ILE A 312 -37.41 0.47 -18.73
N LEU A 313 -38.24 0.73 -19.74
CA LEU A 313 -37.99 0.33 -21.12
C LEU A 313 -36.72 0.97 -21.68
N VAL A 314 -36.53 2.28 -21.50
CA VAL A 314 -35.35 3.00 -21.97
C VAL A 314 -34.08 2.49 -21.30
N ASN A 315 -34.10 2.22 -19.99
CA ASN A 315 -32.92 1.69 -19.29
C ASN A 315 -32.56 0.28 -19.78
N LEU A 316 -33.55 -0.60 -19.99
CA LEU A 316 -33.31 -1.95 -20.48
C LEU A 316 -32.79 -1.97 -21.92
N LEU A 317 -33.45 -1.24 -22.82
CA LEU A 317 -33.03 -1.14 -24.23
C LEU A 317 -31.66 -0.47 -24.35
N SER A 318 -31.40 0.61 -23.59
CA SER A 318 -30.08 1.25 -23.57
C SER A 318 -28.97 0.28 -23.15
N ASN A 319 -29.22 -0.56 -22.14
CA ASN A 319 -28.25 -1.58 -21.74
C ASN A 319 -28.05 -2.64 -22.82
N ALA A 320 -29.13 -3.16 -23.41
CA ALA A 320 -29.05 -4.16 -24.48
C ALA A 320 -28.22 -3.66 -25.68
N PHE A 321 -28.48 -2.44 -26.15
CA PHE A 321 -27.73 -1.83 -27.26
C PHE A 321 -26.28 -1.48 -26.89
N LYS A 322 -26.03 -1.08 -25.64
CA LYS A 322 -24.70 -0.75 -25.13
C LYS A 322 -23.75 -1.96 -25.13
N PHE A 323 -24.25 -3.14 -24.77
CA PHE A 323 -23.42 -4.36 -24.63
C PHE A 323 -23.44 -5.29 -25.85
N THR A 324 -24.32 -5.04 -26.82
CA THR A 324 -24.37 -5.80 -28.07
C THR A 324 -23.29 -5.29 -29.05
N ARG A 325 -22.56 -6.24 -29.65
CA ARG A 325 -21.55 -5.94 -30.69
C ARG A 325 -22.22 -5.69 -32.05
N PRO A 326 -21.53 -5.04 -33.01
CA PRO A 326 -22.01 -4.99 -34.40
C PRO A 326 -22.27 -6.39 -34.95
N SER A 327 -23.27 -6.51 -35.82
CA SER A 327 -23.87 -7.77 -36.31
C SER A 327 -24.51 -8.66 -35.24
N GLY A 328 -24.76 -8.11 -34.04
CA GLY A 328 -25.49 -8.78 -32.96
C GLY A 328 -27.01 -8.61 -33.08
N THR A 329 -27.75 -9.20 -32.14
CA THR A 329 -29.22 -9.20 -32.13
C THR A 329 -29.75 -8.65 -30.80
N VAL A 330 -30.75 -7.77 -30.87
CA VAL A 330 -31.56 -7.33 -29.73
C VAL A 330 -33.02 -7.64 -30.02
N ARG A 331 -33.70 -8.29 -29.07
CA ARG A 331 -35.12 -8.64 -29.17
C ARG A 331 -35.85 -8.10 -27.95
N CYS A 332 -36.96 -7.43 -28.16
CA CYS A 332 -37.87 -7.09 -27.07
C CYS A 332 -39.28 -7.61 -27.33
N SER A 333 -39.92 -8.16 -26.30
CA SER A 333 -41.27 -8.72 -26.37
C SER A 333 -42.12 -8.23 -25.21
N VAL A 334 -43.44 -8.18 -25.41
CA VAL A 334 -44.40 -8.09 -24.31
C VAL A 334 -45.42 -9.20 -24.46
N SER A 335 -45.75 -9.86 -23.36
CA SER A 335 -46.77 -10.89 -23.30
C SER A 335 -47.57 -10.82 -22.00
N THR A 336 -48.65 -11.59 -21.94
CA THR A 336 -49.44 -11.76 -20.72
C THR A 336 -49.35 -13.21 -20.28
N ASP A 337 -48.95 -13.45 -19.04
CA ASP A 337 -48.85 -14.78 -18.44
C ASP A 337 -50.26 -15.33 -18.07
N PRO A 338 -50.46 -16.64 -17.86
CA PRO A 338 -51.75 -17.22 -17.47
C PRO A 338 -52.37 -16.60 -16.21
N ASP A 339 -51.55 -16.08 -15.30
CA ASP A 339 -51.98 -15.37 -14.08
C ASP A 339 -52.35 -13.89 -14.33
N HIS A 340 -52.56 -13.50 -15.60
CA HIS A 340 -52.85 -12.13 -16.03
C HIS A 340 -51.78 -11.10 -15.64
N ARG A 341 -50.53 -11.52 -15.50
CA ARG A 341 -49.37 -10.65 -15.26
C ARG A 341 -48.78 -10.16 -16.57
N VAL A 342 -48.20 -8.97 -16.58
CA VAL A 342 -47.54 -8.37 -17.73
C VAL A 342 -46.07 -8.76 -17.71
N ILE A 343 -45.61 -9.46 -18.74
CA ILE A 343 -44.23 -9.89 -18.88
C ILE A 343 -43.58 -9.10 -20.01
N ILE A 344 -42.52 -8.35 -19.70
CA ILE A 344 -41.69 -7.64 -20.67
C ILE A 344 -40.33 -8.32 -20.71
N GLU A 345 -39.90 -8.75 -21.89
CA GLU A 345 -38.61 -9.41 -22.08
C GLU A 345 -37.73 -8.54 -22.98
N VAL A 346 -36.48 -8.34 -22.58
CA VAL A 346 -35.43 -7.72 -23.41
C VAL A 346 -34.24 -8.67 -23.44
N ALA A 347 -33.96 -9.21 -24.62
CA ALA A 347 -32.87 -10.15 -24.88
C ALA A 347 -31.81 -9.50 -25.77
N ASP A 348 -30.54 -9.76 -25.47
CA ASP A 348 -29.40 -9.33 -26.26
C ASP A 348 -28.43 -10.47 -26.58
N SER A 349 -27.61 -10.28 -27.61
CA SER A 349 -26.50 -11.18 -27.98
C SER A 349 -25.14 -10.68 -27.46
N GLY A 350 -25.15 -9.92 -26.35
CA GLY A 350 -23.97 -9.39 -25.69
C GLY A 350 -23.16 -10.44 -24.93
N PRO A 351 -22.27 -10.04 -24.01
CA PRO A 351 -21.41 -10.97 -23.25
C PRO A 351 -22.17 -11.80 -22.20
N GLY A 352 -23.45 -11.50 -21.95
CA GLY A 352 -24.23 -12.13 -20.88
C GLY A 352 -23.79 -11.71 -19.48
N ILE A 353 -24.44 -12.27 -18.45
CA ILE A 353 -24.12 -12.02 -17.03
C ILE A 353 -23.83 -13.37 -16.33
N PRO A 354 -22.63 -13.54 -15.72
CA PRO A 354 -22.29 -14.73 -14.97
C PRO A 354 -23.32 -15.04 -13.87
N HIS A 355 -23.64 -16.33 -13.66
CA HIS A 355 -24.69 -16.74 -12.71
C HIS A 355 -24.52 -16.15 -11.30
N GLU A 356 -23.27 -16.09 -10.82
CA GLU A 356 -22.92 -15.56 -9.49
C GLU A 356 -23.20 -14.05 -9.36
N GLN A 357 -23.19 -13.30 -10.47
CA GLN A 357 -23.32 -11.85 -10.47
C GLN A 357 -24.75 -11.36 -10.80
N ARG A 358 -25.68 -12.26 -11.16
CA ARG A 358 -27.05 -11.89 -11.60
C ARG A 358 -27.88 -11.19 -10.51
N ALA A 359 -27.66 -11.51 -9.24
CA ALA A 359 -28.32 -10.82 -8.13
C ALA A 359 -27.66 -9.44 -7.88
N ALA A 360 -26.33 -9.41 -7.91
CA ALA A 360 -25.53 -8.24 -7.58
C ALA A 360 -25.69 -7.10 -8.60
N VAL A 361 -25.94 -7.37 -9.88
CA VAL A 361 -26.14 -6.31 -10.91
C VAL A 361 -27.36 -5.42 -10.69
N PHE A 362 -28.28 -5.78 -9.80
CA PHE A 362 -29.37 -4.90 -9.36
C PHE A 362 -29.02 -4.08 -8.13
N GLU A 363 -27.96 -4.44 -7.41
CA GLU A 363 -27.46 -3.63 -6.31
C GLU A 363 -26.94 -2.31 -6.85
N ARG A 364 -27.18 -1.24 -6.09
CA ARG A 364 -26.70 0.08 -6.48
C ARG A 364 -25.18 0.04 -6.51
N PHE A 365 -24.62 0.72 -7.48
CA PHE A 365 -23.17 0.93 -7.59
C PHE A 365 -22.38 -0.32 -7.98
N HIS A 366 -23.07 -1.43 -8.30
CA HIS A 366 -22.43 -2.67 -8.68
C HIS A 366 -22.23 -2.75 -10.20
N GLN A 367 -21.01 -3.05 -10.64
CA GLN A 367 -20.66 -3.35 -12.02
C GLN A 367 -20.05 -4.76 -12.11
N VAL A 368 -20.27 -5.47 -13.22
CA VAL A 368 -19.76 -6.85 -13.42
C VAL A 368 -18.22 -6.84 -13.45
N GLU A 369 -17.58 -7.39 -12.41
CA GLU A 369 -16.12 -7.49 -12.31
C GLU A 369 -15.55 -8.58 -13.24
N GLY A 370 -14.42 -8.29 -13.90
CA GLY A 370 -13.60 -9.26 -14.63
C GLY A 370 -14.01 -9.56 -16.09
N GLY A 371 -15.03 -8.90 -16.64
CA GLY A 371 -15.47 -9.07 -18.03
C GLY A 371 -15.04 -7.94 -18.99
N PRO A 372 -15.15 -8.14 -20.32
CA PRO A 372 -15.00 -7.08 -21.33
C PRO A 372 -16.01 -5.91 -21.17
N THR A 373 -16.93 -6.04 -20.23
CA THR A 373 -17.94 -5.05 -19.80
C THR A 373 -17.34 -3.81 -19.11
N ARG A 374 -16.12 -3.86 -18.55
CA ARG A 374 -15.45 -2.65 -18.01
C ARG A 374 -15.14 -1.59 -19.08
N ALA A 375 -15.06 -2.01 -20.35
CA ALA A 375 -14.76 -1.11 -21.48
C ALA A 375 -15.93 -0.18 -21.85
N VAL A 376 -17.11 -0.38 -21.27
CA VAL A 376 -18.31 0.41 -21.58
C VAL A 376 -18.82 1.08 -20.30
N GLY A 377 -18.17 2.19 -19.91
CA GLY A 377 -18.43 2.94 -18.68
C GLY A 377 -19.89 3.35 -18.47
N GLY A 378 -20.34 3.53 -17.22
CA GLY A 378 -21.67 4.01 -16.86
C GLY A 378 -22.02 3.85 -15.38
N THR A 379 -22.84 4.77 -14.86
CA THR A 379 -23.15 4.98 -13.42
C THR A 379 -23.46 3.76 -12.53
N GLY A 380 -23.76 2.59 -13.07
CA GLY A 380 -24.22 1.42 -12.30
C GLY A 380 -25.61 1.60 -11.67
N LEU A 381 -26.33 2.68 -12.01
CA LEU A 381 -27.64 2.99 -11.45
C LEU A 381 -28.79 2.43 -12.28
N GLY A 382 -28.60 2.21 -13.59
CA GLY A 382 -29.68 1.88 -14.54
C GLY A 382 -30.54 0.68 -14.12
N LEU A 383 -29.93 -0.49 -13.85
CA LEU A 383 -30.67 -1.69 -13.43
C LEU A 383 -31.22 -1.59 -12.01
N SER A 384 -30.53 -0.89 -11.10
CA SER A 384 -31.05 -0.65 -9.74
C SER A 384 -32.32 0.22 -9.77
N ILE A 385 -32.37 1.23 -10.64
CA ILE A 385 -33.57 2.04 -10.89
C ILE A 385 -34.69 1.17 -11.47
N VAL A 386 -34.38 0.29 -12.42
CA VAL A 386 -35.38 -0.67 -12.96
C VAL A 386 -35.96 -1.53 -11.84
N ARG A 387 -35.13 -2.14 -10.99
CA ARG A 387 -35.59 -2.95 -9.86
C ARG A 387 -36.48 -2.13 -8.91
N ASP A 388 -36.07 -0.92 -8.55
CA ASP A 388 -36.81 -0.10 -7.60
C ASP A 388 -38.15 0.37 -8.19
N LEU A 389 -38.19 0.77 -9.46
CA LEU A 389 -39.43 1.14 -10.17
C LEU A 389 -40.38 -0.05 -10.35
N VAL A 390 -39.87 -1.23 -10.68
CA VAL A 390 -40.66 -2.46 -10.76
C VAL A 390 -41.18 -2.85 -9.38
N GLY A 391 -40.36 -2.70 -8.34
CA GLY A 391 -40.74 -2.93 -6.94
C GLY A 391 -41.85 -2.00 -6.45
N LEU A 392 -41.84 -0.73 -6.84
CA LEU A 392 -42.94 0.22 -6.57
C LEU A 392 -44.28 -0.25 -7.17
N HIS A 393 -44.24 -0.99 -8.28
CA HIS A 393 -45.41 -1.62 -8.89
C HIS A 393 -45.71 -3.01 -8.35
N ARG A 394 -44.99 -3.50 -7.32
CA ARG A 394 -45.09 -4.87 -6.77
C ARG A 394 -44.78 -5.94 -7.81
N GLY A 395 -43.94 -5.62 -8.78
CA GLY A 395 -43.39 -6.56 -9.74
C GLY A 395 -42.07 -7.17 -9.28
N SER A 396 -41.49 -8.00 -10.15
CA SER A 396 -40.14 -8.53 -10.00
C SER A 396 -39.38 -8.39 -11.32
N VAL A 397 -38.05 -8.31 -11.23
CA VAL A 397 -37.16 -8.31 -12.39
C VAL A 397 -36.12 -9.40 -12.22
N THR A 398 -35.86 -10.17 -13.27
CA THR A 398 -34.90 -11.27 -13.27
C THR A 398 -34.02 -11.22 -14.51
N ILE A 399 -32.82 -11.81 -14.42
CA ILE A 399 -31.90 -11.92 -15.55
C ILE A 399 -31.52 -13.38 -15.74
N SER A 400 -31.53 -13.83 -16.98
CA SER A 400 -31.15 -15.17 -17.40
C SER A 400 -30.32 -15.11 -18.69
N GLU A 401 -29.96 -16.26 -19.24
CA GLU A 401 -29.25 -16.36 -20.52
C GLU A 401 -30.23 -16.27 -21.68
N ALA A 402 -29.93 -15.38 -22.63
CA ALA A 402 -30.68 -15.26 -23.87
C ALA A 402 -30.35 -16.41 -24.83
N ARG A 403 -31.28 -16.76 -25.71
CA ARG A 403 -31.05 -17.77 -26.76
C ARG A 403 -30.01 -17.29 -27.78
N GLU A 404 -29.88 -15.99 -27.88
CA GLU A 404 -28.93 -15.22 -28.67
C GLU A 404 -27.49 -15.27 -28.08
N GLY A 405 -27.31 -15.85 -26.89
CA GLY A 405 -26.02 -16.03 -26.22
C GLY A 405 -25.64 -14.92 -25.23
N GLY A 406 -26.43 -13.85 -25.12
CA GLY A 406 -26.22 -12.75 -24.17
C GLY A 406 -27.17 -12.79 -22.98
N ALA A 407 -27.67 -11.62 -22.55
CA ALA A 407 -28.55 -11.52 -21.38
C ALA A 407 -30.04 -11.43 -21.78
N LEU A 408 -30.90 -12.10 -21.02
CA LEU A 408 -32.35 -12.00 -21.09
C LEU A 408 -32.86 -11.39 -19.79
N VAL A 409 -33.32 -10.13 -19.85
CA VAL A 409 -33.95 -9.44 -18.73
C VAL A 409 -35.47 -9.59 -18.83
N ILE A 410 -36.09 -10.11 -17.76
CA ILE A 410 -37.52 -10.36 -17.68
C ILE A 410 -38.09 -9.48 -16.57
N VAL A 411 -38.98 -8.56 -16.94
CA VAL A 411 -39.76 -7.73 -16.02
C VAL A 411 -41.16 -8.30 -15.92
N ASP A 412 -41.56 -8.65 -14.70
CA ASP A 412 -42.87 -9.17 -14.36
C ASP A 412 -43.63 -8.13 -13.52
N LEU A 413 -44.72 -7.60 -14.06
CA LEU A 413 -45.56 -6.58 -13.42
C LEU A 413 -47.00 -7.08 -13.24
N PRO A 414 -47.66 -6.75 -12.11
CA PRO A 414 -49.09 -6.99 -12.00
C PRO A 414 -49.86 -6.08 -12.96
N ARG A 415 -50.91 -6.62 -13.57
CA ARG A 415 -51.73 -5.88 -14.54
C ARG A 415 -52.64 -4.83 -13.91
N LEU A 416 -52.99 -5.00 -12.64
CA LEU A 416 -53.89 -4.09 -11.90
C LEU A 416 -53.11 -3.36 -10.81
N ALA A 417 -53.49 -2.11 -10.56
CA ALA A 417 -52.94 -1.32 -9.48
C ALA A 417 -53.38 -1.91 -8.13
N PRO A 418 -52.61 -1.69 -7.05
CA PRO A 418 -53.02 -2.08 -5.70
C PRO A 418 -54.40 -1.51 -5.35
N ALA A 419 -55.26 -2.36 -4.75
CA ALA A 419 -56.61 -1.98 -4.37
C ALA A 419 -56.63 -0.72 -3.48
N GLY A 420 -57.41 0.28 -3.89
CA GLY A 420 -57.60 1.54 -3.15
C GLY A 420 -56.76 2.72 -3.62
N LEU A 421 -55.91 2.57 -4.63
CA LEU A 421 -55.18 3.68 -5.25
C LEU A 421 -55.95 4.26 -6.45
N PRO A 422 -55.90 5.59 -6.67
CA PRO A 422 -56.55 6.22 -7.81
C PRO A 422 -55.85 5.84 -9.11
N VAL A 423 -56.62 5.35 -10.10
CA VAL A 423 -56.15 5.09 -11.45
C VAL A 423 -56.70 6.16 -12.39
N GLN A 424 -55.81 6.87 -13.08
CA GLN A 424 -56.18 7.93 -14.02
C GLN A 424 -56.57 7.35 -15.38
N PRO A 425 -57.50 8.00 -16.12
CA PRO A 425 -57.75 7.67 -17.51
C PRO A 425 -56.51 7.99 -18.37
N ALA A 426 -56.27 7.18 -19.42
CA ALA A 426 -55.18 7.37 -20.36
C ALA A 426 -55.16 8.83 -20.89
N SER A 427 -54.13 9.59 -20.55
CA SER A 427 -53.97 10.98 -21.01
C SER A 427 -52.84 11.08 -22.04
N PRO A 428 -53.08 11.69 -23.22
CA PRO A 428 -52.05 11.86 -24.25
C PRO A 428 -50.96 12.89 -23.88
N ARG A 429 -51.09 13.60 -22.75
CA ARG A 429 -50.15 14.64 -22.30
C ARG A 429 -48.84 14.11 -21.69
N GLY A 430 -48.76 12.82 -21.31
CA GLY A 430 -47.53 12.21 -20.80
C GLY A 430 -46.43 12.09 -21.87
N ALA A 431 -46.83 11.80 -23.12
CA ALA A 431 -45.92 11.57 -24.25
C ALA A 431 -45.03 12.77 -24.61
N GLU A 432 -45.46 14.01 -24.32
CA GLU A 432 -44.68 15.22 -24.64
C GLU A 432 -43.51 15.46 -23.67
N ARG A 433 -43.59 14.99 -22.40
CA ARG A 433 -42.47 15.08 -21.43
C ARG A 433 -41.45 13.97 -21.65
N SER A 434 -41.90 12.75 -21.95
CA SER A 434 -41.05 11.56 -22.16
C SER A 434 -40.09 11.69 -23.36
N SER A 435 -40.45 12.52 -24.35
CA SER A 435 -39.63 12.77 -25.55
C SER A 435 -38.31 13.50 -25.28
N ARG A 436 -38.18 14.26 -24.18
CA ARG A 436 -36.96 15.05 -23.86
C ARG A 436 -35.87 14.23 -23.16
N ASP A 437 -36.23 13.24 -22.34
CA ASP A 437 -35.25 12.38 -21.64
C ASP A 437 -34.70 11.26 -22.53
N SER A 438 -35.48 10.82 -23.53
CA SER A 438 -35.09 9.82 -24.53
C SER A 438 -33.92 10.27 -25.41
N ALA A 439 -33.80 11.57 -25.70
CA ALA A 439 -32.74 12.12 -26.55
C ALA A 439 -31.34 11.92 -25.96
N GLY A 440 -31.21 11.86 -24.63
CA GLY A 440 -29.92 11.53 -24.02
C GLY A 440 -29.50 10.08 -24.25
N ALA A 441 -30.45 9.14 -24.45
CA ALA A 441 -30.20 7.68 -24.32
C ALA A 441 -29.52 7.22 -25.58
N ILE A 442 -30.06 7.75 -26.66
CA ILE A 442 -29.49 7.79 -27.98
C ILE A 442 -28.14 8.54 -27.97
N ALA A 443 -27.99 9.67 -27.26
CA ALA A 443 -26.72 10.43 -27.20
C ALA A 443 -25.55 9.65 -26.57
N GLU A 444 -25.82 8.87 -25.51
CA GLU A 444 -24.83 8.02 -24.82
C GLU A 444 -24.35 6.88 -25.72
N ILE A 445 -25.23 6.31 -26.55
CA ILE A 445 -24.89 5.19 -27.43
C ILE A 445 -24.33 5.68 -28.79
N THR A 446 -24.76 6.85 -29.28
CA THR A 446 -24.18 7.48 -30.49
C THR A 446 -22.77 8.04 -30.26
N ALA A 447 -22.41 8.39 -29.02
CA ALA A 447 -21.03 8.71 -28.64
C ALA A 447 -20.06 7.51 -28.84
N ILE A 448 -20.59 6.28 -28.83
CA ILE A 448 -19.80 5.05 -29.03
C ILE A 448 -19.67 4.70 -30.53
N SER A 449 -20.55 5.23 -31.40
CA SER A 449 -20.72 4.77 -32.79
C SER A 449 -20.16 5.71 -33.87
N THR A 450 -19.64 6.89 -33.52
CA THR A 450 -18.94 7.75 -34.48
C THR A 450 -17.47 7.34 -34.62
N THR A 451 -17.27 6.09 -35.05
CA THR A 451 -15.97 5.49 -35.35
C THR A 451 -15.97 5.02 -36.80
N SER A 452 -15.33 5.76 -37.71
CA SER A 452 -14.54 5.25 -38.86
C SER A 452 -14.13 6.38 -39.81
N ALA A 453 -12.87 6.31 -40.27
CA ALA A 453 -12.19 7.15 -41.27
C ALA A 453 -11.84 8.58 -40.78
N GLN A 454 -10.58 9.05 -40.82
CA GLN A 454 -9.61 8.98 -41.91
C GLN A 454 -8.17 9.03 -41.38
N GLY A 455 -7.34 8.06 -41.77
CA GLY A 455 -5.88 8.20 -41.73
C GLY A 455 -5.38 8.55 -43.12
N GLU A 456 -4.91 9.78 -43.31
CA GLU A 456 -4.02 10.13 -44.41
C GLU A 456 -2.58 10.07 -43.91
N PRO A 457 -1.67 9.40 -44.65
CA PRO A 457 -0.25 9.48 -44.41
C PRO A 457 0.37 10.68 -45.17
N ASP A 458 1.33 11.33 -44.54
CA ASP A 458 2.72 11.48 -45.03
C ASP A 458 3.35 12.88 -44.78
N ILE A 459 4.69 12.86 -44.69
CA ILE A 459 5.71 13.92 -44.80
C ILE A 459 6.45 14.35 -43.50
N ALA A 460 7.70 13.86 -43.45
CA ALA A 460 8.93 14.36 -42.80
C ALA A 460 9.17 14.15 -41.28
N ASP A 461 10.12 13.25 -41.01
CA ASP A 461 10.73 12.89 -39.72
C ASP A 461 11.35 14.06 -38.96
N SER A 462 10.91 14.28 -37.71
CA SER A 462 11.70 14.78 -36.55
C SER A 462 10.84 15.18 -35.33
N LYS A 463 9.50 15.14 -35.41
CA LYS A 463 8.64 15.52 -34.25
C LYS A 463 8.68 14.46 -33.13
N PRO A 464 8.74 14.88 -31.85
CA PRO A 464 8.66 13.98 -30.70
C PRO A 464 7.34 13.18 -30.67
N VAL A 465 7.40 11.97 -30.15
CA VAL A 465 6.27 11.04 -30.11
C VAL A 465 5.57 11.11 -28.75
N ILE A 466 4.26 11.31 -28.77
CA ILE A 466 3.41 11.25 -27.56
C ILE A 466 2.40 10.14 -27.71
N VAL A 467 2.27 9.29 -26.69
CA VAL A 467 1.17 8.31 -26.60
C VAL A 467 0.12 8.87 -25.65
N VAL A 468 -1.11 9.02 -26.13
CA VAL A 468 -2.29 9.44 -25.36
C VAL A 468 -3.18 8.23 -25.12
N ILE A 469 -3.39 7.91 -23.84
CA ILE A 469 -4.17 6.77 -23.38
C ILE A 469 -5.36 7.31 -22.59
N GLU A 470 -6.54 7.24 -23.21
CA GLU A 470 -7.80 7.76 -22.67
C GLU A 470 -8.94 6.95 -23.27
N ASP A 471 -9.80 6.40 -22.42
CA ASP A 471 -10.89 5.50 -22.80
C ASP A 471 -12.08 6.24 -23.42
N ASN A 472 -12.32 7.49 -23.00
CA ASN A 472 -13.29 8.34 -23.65
C ASN A 472 -12.79 8.80 -25.03
N VAL A 473 -13.40 8.28 -26.10
CA VAL A 473 -13.00 8.55 -27.49
C VAL A 473 -13.00 10.05 -27.83
N ASP A 474 -14.02 10.80 -27.38
CA ASP A 474 -14.11 12.24 -27.64
C ASP A 474 -12.99 13.00 -26.95
N LEU A 475 -12.73 12.71 -25.67
CA LEU A 475 -11.66 13.34 -24.92
C LEU A 475 -10.28 12.95 -25.45
N ASN A 476 -10.09 11.70 -25.85
CA ASN A 476 -8.88 11.23 -26.50
C ASN A 476 -8.63 11.99 -27.81
N ALA A 477 -9.64 12.04 -28.69
CA ALA A 477 -9.57 12.77 -29.95
C ALA A 477 -9.31 14.27 -29.71
N PHE A 478 -9.95 14.84 -28.69
CA PHE A 478 -9.79 16.23 -28.28
C PHE A 478 -8.36 16.56 -27.84
N VAL A 479 -7.79 15.74 -26.97
CA VAL A 479 -6.41 15.85 -26.51
C VAL A 479 -5.44 15.62 -27.69
N CYS A 480 -5.69 14.60 -28.51
CA CYS A 480 -4.87 14.32 -29.68
C CYS A 480 -4.86 15.51 -30.66
N GLN A 481 -6.03 16.09 -30.97
CA GLN A 481 -6.15 17.24 -31.85
C GLN A 481 -5.39 18.46 -31.31
N ALA A 482 -5.45 18.69 -30.00
CA ALA A 482 -4.74 19.80 -29.36
C ALA A 482 -3.21 19.65 -29.41
N LEU A 483 -2.69 18.42 -29.38
CA LEU A 483 -1.25 18.12 -29.35
C LEU A 483 -0.64 17.89 -30.75
N SER A 484 -1.44 17.42 -31.72
CA SER A 484 -1.02 17.08 -33.09
C SER A 484 -0.27 18.19 -33.86
N PRO A 485 -0.51 19.50 -33.65
CA PRO A 485 0.25 20.53 -34.34
C PRO A 485 1.76 20.47 -34.07
N HIS A 486 2.17 20.09 -32.85
CA HIS A 486 3.57 20.12 -32.40
C HIS A 486 4.19 18.72 -32.25
N TYR A 487 3.38 17.67 -32.13
CA TYR A 487 3.83 16.32 -31.76
C TYR A 487 3.28 15.24 -32.69
N ARG A 488 3.99 14.11 -32.78
CA ARG A 488 3.46 12.89 -33.40
C ARG A 488 2.67 12.13 -32.34
N VAL A 489 1.35 12.29 -32.37
CA VAL A 489 0.46 11.71 -31.37
C VAL A 489 -0.01 10.31 -31.80
N LYS A 490 0.02 9.36 -30.87
CA LYS A 490 -0.53 8.01 -30.99
C LYS A 490 -1.63 7.84 -29.96
N ALA A 491 -2.80 7.40 -30.39
CA ALA A 491 -3.97 7.21 -29.53
C ALA A 491 -4.10 5.75 -29.09
N ALA A 492 -4.47 5.54 -27.83
CA ALA A 492 -4.88 4.27 -27.25
C ALA A 492 -6.13 4.49 -26.38
N PHE A 493 -7.03 3.50 -26.35
CA PHE A 493 -8.33 3.59 -25.66
C PHE A 493 -8.43 2.70 -24.42
N ASP A 494 -7.36 1.98 -24.09
CA ASP A 494 -7.25 1.15 -22.91
C ASP A 494 -5.78 1.01 -22.49
N GLY A 495 -5.53 0.69 -21.22
CA GLY A 495 -4.16 0.65 -20.71
C GLY A 495 -3.31 -0.47 -21.30
N ARG A 496 -3.89 -1.59 -21.74
CA ARG A 496 -3.13 -2.71 -22.31
C ARG A 496 -2.63 -2.36 -23.70
N THR A 497 -3.50 -1.91 -24.59
CA THR A 497 -3.15 -1.40 -25.92
C THR A 497 -2.19 -0.21 -25.79
N GLY A 498 -2.42 0.66 -24.80
CA GLY A 498 -1.53 1.79 -24.49
C GLY A 498 -0.11 1.37 -24.11
N LEU A 499 0.05 0.33 -23.28
CA LEU A 499 1.34 -0.23 -22.92
C LEU A 499 2.04 -0.89 -24.13
N GLU A 500 1.30 -1.64 -24.94
CA GLU A 500 1.83 -2.26 -26.17
C GLU A 500 2.33 -1.20 -27.17
N LEU A 501 1.55 -0.14 -27.39
CA LEU A 501 1.95 1.00 -28.23
C LEU A 501 3.17 1.73 -27.66
N THR A 502 3.22 1.91 -26.34
CA THR A 502 4.35 2.54 -25.65
C THR A 502 5.63 1.72 -25.85
N ARG A 503 5.55 0.39 -25.75
CA ARG A 503 6.70 -0.51 -26.03
C ARG A 503 7.12 -0.51 -27.49
N ALA A 504 6.16 -0.47 -28.41
CA ALA A 504 6.46 -0.49 -29.84
C ALA A 504 7.07 0.81 -30.36
N HIS A 505 6.68 1.95 -29.80
CA HIS A 505 7.04 3.27 -30.33
C HIS A 505 8.02 4.08 -29.49
N HIS A 506 8.34 3.64 -28.26
CA HIS A 506 9.26 4.31 -27.33
C HIS A 506 9.02 5.83 -27.27
N PRO A 507 7.84 6.27 -26.79
CA PRO A 507 7.46 7.67 -26.87
C PRO A 507 8.32 8.56 -25.96
N ASP A 508 8.37 9.84 -26.31
CA ASP A 508 8.99 10.90 -25.53
C ASP A 508 8.12 11.34 -24.36
N LEU A 509 6.81 11.08 -24.40
CA LEU A 509 5.86 11.30 -23.30
C LEU A 509 4.67 10.34 -23.38
N ILE A 510 4.20 9.88 -22.23
CA ILE A 510 2.92 9.17 -22.08
C ILE A 510 1.95 10.09 -21.35
N VAL A 511 0.78 10.33 -21.93
CA VAL A 511 -0.35 11.01 -21.29
C VAL A 511 -1.43 9.97 -21.04
N CYS A 512 -1.87 9.79 -19.80
CA CYS A 512 -2.68 8.63 -19.42
C CYS A 512 -3.76 9.01 -18.42
N ASP A 513 -5.02 8.61 -18.64
CA ASP A 513 -6.04 8.63 -17.57
C ASP A 513 -5.74 7.56 -16.51
N ILE A 514 -6.17 7.79 -15.27
CA ILE A 514 -6.11 6.79 -14.19
C ILE A 514 -7.17 5.70 -14.39
N MET A 515 -8.41 6.12 -14.68
CA MET A 515 -9.56 5.22 -14.70
C MET A 515 -9.77 4.70 -16.12
N MET A 516 -9.16 3.58 -16.46
CA MET A 516 -9.24 2.97 -17.79
C MET A 516 -9.50 1.46 -17.71
N PRO A 517 -10.13 0.87 -18.73
CA PRO A 517 -10.40 -0.56 -18.78
C PRO A 517 -9.12 -1.38 -19.01
N GLN A 518 -9.19 -2.67 -18.65
CA GLN A 518 -8.13 -3.69 -18.71
C GLN A 518 -6.93 -3.46 -17.78
N LEU A 519 -6.30 -2.29 -17.86
CA LEU A 519 -5.14 -1.89 -17.08
C LEU A 519 -5.32 -0.44 -16.66
N SER A 520 -5.31 -0.16 -15.34
CA SER A 520 -5.47 1.20 -14.85
C SER A 520 -4.20 2.04 -15.07
N GLY A 521 -4.32 3.36 -15.00
CA GLY A 521 -3.18 4.25 -15.23
C GLY A 521 -2.05 4.11 -14.21
N ASP A 522 -2.36 3.76 -12.97
CA ASP A 522 -1.37 3.45 -11.92
C ASP A 522 -0.68 2.09 -12.14
N GLU A 523 -1.44 1.06 -12.57
CA GLU A 523 -0.85 -0.22 -12.98
C GLU A 523 0.03 -0.07 -14.22
N LEU A 524 -0.40 0.74 -15.20
CA LEU A 524 0.39 1.08 -16.37
C LEU A 524 1.69 1.80 -15.98
N LEU A 525 1.61 2.78 -15.09
CA LEU A 525 2.78 3.49 -14.57
C LEU A 525 3.76 2.52 -13.92
N HIS A 526 3.29 1.59 -13.08
CA HIS A 526 4.14 0.56 -12.48
C HIS A 526 4.82 -0.32 -13.53
N GLN A 527 4.10 -0.74 -14.58
CA GLN A 527 4.68 -1.56 -15.66
C GLN A 527 5.68 -0.77 -16.51
N VAL A 528 5.42 0.51 -16.78
CA VAL A 528 6.34 1.42 -17.48
C VAL A 528 7.62 1.61 -16.67
N ARG A 529 7.52 1.77 -15.34
CA ARG A 529 8.68 1.93 -14.45
C ARG A 529 9.47 0.63 -14.25
N ALA A 530 8.83 -0.52 -14.35
CA ALA A 530 9.48 -1.83 -14.29
C ALA A 530 10.22 -2.21 -15.59
N ASP A 531 9.86 -1.62 -16.72
CA ASP A 531 10.47 -1.88 -18.03
C ASP A 531 11.77 -1.07 -18.20
N PRO A 532 12.96 -1.70 -18.35
CA PRO A 532 14.23 -0.98 -18.43
C PRO A 532 14.34 0.02 -19.59
N VAL A 533 13.56 -0.19 -20.66
CA VAL A 533 13.57 0.69 -21.83
C VAL A 533 12.65 1.89 -21.62
N LEU A 534 11.53 1.71 -20.92
CA LEU A 534 10.52 2.73 -20.69
C LEU A 534 10.63 3.43 -19.32
N ALA A 535 11.48 2.94 -18.42
CA ALA A 535 11.58 3.41 -17.04
C ALA A 535 11.78 4.92 -16.94
N ASN A 536 12.49 5.53 -17.91
CA ASN A 536 12.77 6.97 -17.97
C ASN A 536 11.83 7.75 -18.90
N THR A 537 10.82 7.11 -19.49
CA THR A 537 9.81 7.83 -20.27
C THR A 537 8.91 8.62 -19.32
N PRO A 538 8.75 9.94 -19.50
CA PRO A 538 7.92 10.72 -18.61
C PRO A 538 6.44 10.31 -18.76
N VAL A 539 5.72 10.31 -17.64
CA VAL A 539 4.29 10.00 -17.59
C VAL A 539 3.54 11.18 -16.97
N LEU A 540 2.62 11.75 -17.73
CA LEU A 540 1.64 12.76 -17.29
C LEU A 540 0.31 12.06 -17.02
N ILE A 541 -0.13 12.07 -15.76
CA ILE A 541 -1.39 11.44 -15.37
C ILE A 541 -2.54 12.45 -15.44
N LEU A 542 -3.55 12.18 -16.26
CA LEU A 542 -4.82 12.89 -16.22
C LEU A 542 -5.67 12.28 -15.10
N THR A 543 -6.07 13.08 -14.11
CA THR A 543 -6.78 12.58 -12.94
C THR A 543 -8.04 13.34 -12.65
N ALA A 544 -9.10 12.63 -12.28
CA ALA A 544 -10.31 13.24 -11.76
C ALA A 544 -10.13 13.59 -10.26
N ARG A 545 -9.17 12.98 -9.56
CA ARG A 545 -9.01 13.10 -8.11
C ARG A 545 -8.33 14.41 -7.71
N SER A 546 -8.98 15.15 -6.82
CA SER A 546 -8.49 16.42 -6.27
C SER A 546 -7.85 16.28 -4.89
N ASP A 547 -7.80 15.07 -4.32
CA ASP A 547 -7.20 14.84 -3.01
C ASP A 547 -5.67 14.77 -3.11
N ASP A 548 -5.01 15.45 -2.17
CA ASP A 548 -3.55 15.57 -2.16
C ASP A 548 -2.85 14.23 -1.86
N GLN A 549 -3.52 13.30 -1.17
CA GLN A 549 -2.97 11.97 -0.86
C GLN A 549 -2.84 11.09 -2.11
N SER A 550 -3.87 11.01 -2.96
CA SER A 550 -3.80 10.25 -4.22
C SER A 550 -2.73 10.82 -5.16
N ARG A 551 -2.58 12.15 -5.21
CA ARG A 551 -1.52 12.81 -6.01
C ARG A 551 -0.14 12.46 -5.50
N LEU A 552 0.05 12.49 -4.18
CA LEU A 552 1.32 12.12 -3.56
C LEU A 552 1.68 10.66 -3.86
N ALA A 553 0.71 9.75 -3.80
CA ALA A 553 0.91 8.33 -4.13
C ALA A 553 1.36 8.13 -5.59
N LEU A 554 0.76 8.84 -6.55
CA LEU A 554 1.12 8.75 -7.97
C LEU A 554 2.53 9.29 -8.25
N LEU A 555 2.90 10.41 -7.62
CA LEU A 555 4.26 10.95 -7.71
C LEU A 555 5.28 9.99 -7.09
N GLN A 556 4.96 9.38 -5.95
CA GLN A 556 5.81 8.36 -5.31
C GLN A 556 5.94 7.09 -6.17
N ALA A 557 4.88 6.72 -6.90
CA ALA A 557 4.91 5.61 -7.86
C ALA A 557 5.72 5.94 -9.13
N GLY A 558 6.16 7.18 -9.30
CA GLY A 558 7.06 7.62 -10.35
C GLY A 558 6.41 8.39 -11.49
N ALA A 559 5.18 8.90 -11.34
CA ALA A 559 4.61 9.85 -12.30
C ALA A 559 5.43 11.15 -12.29
N ASN A 560 5.64 11.76 -13.47
CA ASN A 560 6.43 12.98 -13.57
C ASN A 560 5.60 14.22 -13.27
N ASP A 561 4.32 14.20 -13.65
CA ASP A 561 3.38 15.26 -13.37
C ASP A 561 1.94 14.71 -13.43
N TYR A 562 0.98 15.51 -12.99
CA TYR A 562 -0.44 15.20 -13.09
C TYR A 562 -1.24 16.44 -13.50
N LEU A 563 -2.41 16.21 -14.10
CA LEU A 563 -3.34 17.26 -14.49
C LEU A 563 -4.76 16.88 -14.10
N SER A 564 -5.40 17.72 -13.29
CA SER A 564 -6.75 17.44 -12.78
C SER A 564 -7.84 17.81 -13.79
N LYS A 565 -8.73 16.88 -14.13
CA LYS A 565 -9.94 17.11 -14.92
C LYS A 565 -10.98 17.89 -14.07
N PRO A 566 -11.71 18.87 -14.62
CA PRO A 566 -11.51 19.46 -15.95
C PRO A 566 -10.27 20.37 -15.98
N PHE A 567 -9.51 20.32 -17.07
CA PHE A 567 -8.31 21.12 -17.27
C PHE A 567 -8.39 21.97 -18.53
N GLN A 568 -7.56 23.02 -18.58
CA GLN A 568 -7.45 23.89 -19.75
C GLN A 568 -6.48 23.31 -20.76
N LEU A 569 -6.79 23.41 -22.05
CA LEU A 569 -5.86 22.96 -23.10
C LEU A 569 -4.51 23.69 -23.05
N GLY A 570 -4.50 24.97 -22.69
CA GLY A 570 -3.26 25.74 -22.52
C GLY A 570 -2.37 25.17 -21.41
N GLU A 571 -2.97 24.74 -20.30
CA GLU A 571 -2.24 24.11 -19.19
C GLU A 571 -1.70 22.73 -19.58
N LEU A 572 -2.53 21.90 -20.22
CA LEU A 572 -2.10 20.60 -20.75
C LEU A 572 -0.88 20.76 -21.67
N ARG A 573 -0.97 21.69 -22.64
CA ARG A 573 0.13 21.95 -23.58
C ARG A 573 1.39 22.40 -22.87
N ALA A 574 1.30 23.35 -21.94
CA ALA A 574 2.47 23.83 -21.21
C ALA A 574 3.19 22.70 -20.42
N ARG A 575 2.42 21.80 -19.80
CA ARG A 575 2.98 20.64 -19.07
C ARG A 575 3.62 19.63 -20.02
N VAL A 576 2.94 19.31 -21.11
CA VAL A 576 3.46 18.43 -22.17
C VAL A 576 4.76 18.98 -22.73
N ASP A 577 4.79 20.26 -23.10
CA ASP A 577 5.96 20.94 -23.66
C ASP A 577 7.15 20.88 -22.68
N ASN A 578 6.92 21.13 -21.40
CA ASN A 578 7.95 21.05 -20.37
C ASN A 578 8.53 19.63 -20.24
N LEU A 579 7.68 18.61 -20.15
CA LEU A 579 8.11 17.22 -19.98
C LEU A 579 8.85 16.68 -21.21
N VAL A 580 8.37 17.00 -22.42
CA VAL A 580 9.04 16.60 -23.66
C VAL A 580 10.38 17.30 -23.80
N ASN A 581 10.45 18.61 -23.55
CA ASN A 581 11.72 19.36 -23.63
C ASN A 581 12.75 18.83 -22.63
N LEU A 582 12.32 18.51 -21.40
CA LEU A 582 13.19 17.89 -20.40
C LEU A 582 13.72 16.54 -20.90
N ARG A 583 12.84 15.69 -21.44
CA ARG A 583 13.20 14.36 -21.94
C ARG A 583 14.15 14.40 -23.14
N LEU A 584 13.98 15.37 -24.03
CA LEU A 584 14.87 15.60 -25.17
C LEU A 584 16.24 16.12 -24.72
N ALA A 585 16.27 17.06 -23.78
CA ALA A 585 17.52 17.57 -23.20
C ALA A 585 18.33 16.47 -22.51
N GLU A 586 17.66 15.60 -21.75
CA GLU A 586 18.30 14.43 -21.11
C GLU A 586 18.86 13.43 -22.13
N ALA A 587 18.09 13.11 -23.17
CA ALA A 587 18.57 12.26 -24.26
C ALA A 587 19.79 12.85 -24.95
N HIS A 588 19.74 14.14 -25.28
CA HIS A 588 20.84 14.83 -25.94
C HIS A 588 22.11 14.83 -25.06
N ALA A 589 21.98 15.16 -23.77
CA ALA A 589 23.09 15.11 -22.82
C ALA A 589 23.68 13.70 -22.66
N ARG A 590 22.84 12.64 -22.69
CA ARG A 590 23.30 11.26 -22.65
C ARG A 590 24.08 10.88 -23.90
N THR A 591 23.59 11.26 -25.08
CA THR A 591 24.28 11.03 -26.35
C THR A 591 25.63 11.74 -26.38
N LEU A 592 25.68 13.01 -25.95
CA LEU A 592 26.93 13.77 -25.84
C LEU A 592 27.93 13.12 -24.86
N ARG A 593 27.47 12.62 -23.71
CA ARG A 593 28.35 11.91 -22.75
C ARG A 593 28.91 10.61 -23.32
N VAL A 594 28.09 9.82 -24.02
CA VAL A 594 28.55 8.58 -24.65
C VAL A 594 29.54 8.88 -25.77
N ALA A 595 29.31 9.92 -26.56
CA ALA A 595 30.24 10.37 -27.60
C ALA A 595 31.57 10.83 -26.99
N ALA A 596 31.54 11.68 -25.96
CA ALA A 596 32.73 12.18 -25.28
C ALA A 596 33.54 11.05 -24.60
N GLU A 597 32.86 10.05 -24.01
CA GLU A 597 33.56 8.92 -23.39
C GLU A 597 34.17 7.98 -24.44
N ARG A 598 33.48 7.76 -25.58
CA ARG A 598 34.07 7.02 -26.71
C ARG A 598 35.30 7.72 -27.27
N GLU A 599 35.24 9.03 -27.39
CA GLU A 599 36.37 9.87 -27.81
C GLU A 599 37.53 9.78 -26.81
N ARG A 600 37.26 9.87 -25.50
CA ARG A 600 38.27 9.72 -24.44
C ARG A 600 38.99 8.38 -24.53
N ILE A 601 38.24 7.29 -24.67
CA ILE A 601 38.79 5.93 -24.79
C ILE A 601 39.62 5.80 -26.07
N ALA A 602 39.16 6.33 -27.20
CA ALA A 602 39.90 6.30 -28.46
C ALA A 602 41.22 7.08 -28.38
N LEU A 603 41.21 8.27 -27.73
CA LEU A 603 42.40 9.09 -27.52
C LEU A 603 43.42 8.42 -26.57
N GLU A 604 42.95 7.82 -25.47
CA GLU A 604 43.81 7.06 -24.54
C GLU A 604 44.44 5.84 -25.20
N LEU A 605 43.67 5.11 -26.02
CA LEU A 605 44.16 3.95 -26.77
C LEU A 605 45.21 4.38 -27.80
N HIS A 606 44.96 5.47 -28.54
CA HIS A 606 45.91 6.03 -29.50
C HIS A 606 47.22 6.42 -28.83
N ARG A 607 47.15 7.19 -27.73
CA ARG A 607 48.33 7.71 -27.05
C ARG A 607 49.15 6.57 -26.43
N SER A 608 48.53 5.62 -25.72
CA SER A 608 49.29 4.59 -25.02
C SER A 608 49.81 3.47 -25.91
N VAL A 609 49.06 3.05 -26.94
CA VAL A 609 49.43 1.88 -27.75
C VAL A 609 50.32 2.29 -28.92
N THR A 610 49.93 3.32 -29.68
CA THR A 610 50.67 3.76 -30.87
C THR A 610 52.04 4.33 -30.48
N GLN A 611 52.15 5.15 -29.42
CA GLN A 611 53.45 5.69 -28.99
C GLN A 611 54.40 4.58 -28.52
N ARG A 612 53.93 3.60 -27.75
CA ARG A 612 54.78 2.49 -27.29
C ARG A 612 55.27 1.62 -28.44
N LEU A 613 54.38 1.29 -29.39
CA LEU A 613 54.77 0.51 -30.56
C LEU A 613 55.75 1.29 -31.44
N PHE A 614 55.56 2.61 -31.58
CA PHE A 614 56.47 3.48 -32.32
C PHE A 614 57.86 3.52 -31.68
N LEU A 615 57.95 3.71 -30.35
CA LEU A 615 59.23 3.66 -29.63
C LEU A 615 59.94 2.30 -29.79
N ILE A 616 59.20 1.19 -29.75
CA ILE A 616 59.76 -0.14 -29.99
C ILE A 616 60.27 -0.28 -31.43
N SER A 617 59.50 0.18 -32.43
CA SER A 617 59.89 0.21 -33.84
C SER A 617 61.18 1.02 -34.05
N LEU A 618 61.27 2.17 -33.39
CA LEU A 618 62.42 3.07 -33.42
C LEU A 618 63.67 2.46 -32.78
N GLN A 619 63.54 1.86 -31.60
CA GLN A 619 64.63 1.16 -30.91
C GLN A 619 65.14 -0.04 -31.73
N LEU A 620 64.25 -0.83 -32.31
CA LEU A 620 64.62 -1.95 -33.18
C LEU A 620 65.34 -1.46 -34.45
N SER A 621 64.86 -0.36 -35.03
CA SER A 621 65.49 0.27 -36.19
C SER A 621 66.89 0.79 -35.89
N ALA A 622 67.13 1.35 -34.70
CA ALA A 622 68.46 1.81 -34.29
C ALA A 622 69.47 0.68 -34.09
N VAL A 623 69.02 -0.53 -33.76
CA VAL A 623 69.89 -1.71 -33.58
C VAL A 623 70.16 -2.43 -34.91
N LEU A 624 69.33 -2.20 -35.94
CA LEU A 624 69.45 -2.82 -37.26
C LEU A 624 70.86 -2.68 -37.90
N PRO A 625 71.53 -1.50 -37.87
CA PRO A 625 72.87 -1.34 -38.44
C PRO A 625 73.98 -2.06 -37.64
N LEU A 626 73.71 -2.41 -36.38
CA LEU A 626 74.65 -3.12 -35.50
C LEU A 626 74.64 -4.63 -35.71
N ALA A 627 73.64 -5.16 -36.43
CA ALA A 627 73.48 -6.59 -36.69
C ALA A 627 74.54 -7.09 -37.68
N ARG A 628 75.54 -7.84 -37.18
CA ARG A 628 76.65 -8.38 -37.98
C ARG A 628 76.29 -9.64 -38.79
N MET A 629 75.16 -10.28 -38.49
CA MET A 629 74.69 -11.47 -39.20
C MET A 629 73.50 -11.09 -40.12
N PRO A 630 73.56 -11.37 -41.43
CA PRO A 630 72.52 -10.97 -42.39
C PRO A 630 71.11 -11.45 -42.01
N ALA A 631 70.99 -12.70 -41.54
CA ALA A 631 69.71 -13.27 -41.12
C ALA A 631 69.08 -12.59 -39.90
N VAL A 632 69.90 -11.98 -39.03
CA VAL A 632 69.42 -11.23 -37.85
C VAL A 632 68.95 -9.83 -38.28
N ALA A 633 69.69 -9.18 -39.18
CA ALA A 633 69.28 -7.90 -39.75
C ALA A 633 67.95 -8.03 -40.52
N GLU A 634 67.80 -9.07 -41.34
CA GLU A 634 66.56 -9.35 -42.07
C GLU A 634 65.37 -9.53 -41.13
N ARG A 635 65.52 -10.31 -40.06
CA ARG A 635 64.45 -10.53 -39.07
C ARG A 635 64.06 -9.27 -38.30
N ILE A 636 65.03 -8.43 -37.94
CA ILE A 636 64.75 -7.14 -37.29
C ILE A 636 64.01 -6.22 -38.26
N GLY A 637 64.42 -6.17 -39.53
CA GLY A 637 63.75 -5.40 -40.57
C GLY A 637 62.30 -5.83 -40.81
N GLU A 638 62.04 -7.15 -40.87
CA GLU A 638 60.68 -7.70 -40.94
C GLU A 638 59.84 -7.27 -39.73
N SER A 639 60.39 -7.37 -38.53
CA SER A 639 59.68 -7.00 -37.28
C SER A 639 59.32 -5.52 -37.21
N VAL A 640 60.22 -4.64 -37.68
CA VAL A 640 59.96 -3.20 -37.80
C VAL A 640 58.84 -2.94 -38.81
N SER A 641 58.87 -3.61 -39.97
CA SER A 641 57.82 -3.45 -40.98
C SER A 641 56.45 -3.95 -40.50
N GLU A 642 56.40 -5.03 -39.72
CA GLU A 642 55.17 -5.52 -39.09
C GLU A 642 54.63 -4.54 -38.05
N LEU A 643 55.51 -3.99 -37.19
CA LEU A 643 55.12 -2.97 -36.21
C LEU A 643 54.57 -1.71 -36.89
N ASP A 644 55.21 -1.24 -37.95
CA ASP A 644 54.75 -0.07 -38.71
C ASP A 644 53.39 -0.35 -39.38
N ALA A 645 53.17 -1.56 -39.89
CA ALA A 645 51.86 -1.97 -40.43
C ALA A 645 50.77 -1.97 -39.35
N VAL A 646 51.04 -2.53 -38.17
CA VAL A 646 50.10 -2.55 -37.04
C VAL A 646 49.79 -1.13 -36.55
N ILE A 647 50.80 -0.26 -36.45
CA ILE A 647 50.61 1.15 -36.10
C ILE A 647 49.68 1.84 -37.08
N ASN A 648 49.86 1.60 -38.38
CA ASN A 648 49.01 2.18 -39.43
C ASN A 648 47.59 1.62 -39.40
N ASP A 649 47.40 0.33 -39.18
CA ASP A 649 46.07 -0.30 -39.06
C ASP A 649 45.30 0.23 -37.86
N VAL A 650 45.96 0.37 -36.69
CA VAL A 650 45.35 0.96 -35.50
C VAL A 650 44.95 2.41 -35.77
N ARG A 651 45.82 3.19 -36.44
CA ARG A 651 45.56 4.59 -36.80
C ARG A 651 44.37 4.71 -37.77
N ASN A 652 44.32 3.86 -38.80
CA ASN A 652 43.23 3.83 -39.77
C ASN A 652 41.90 3.42 -39.14
N THR A 653 41.91 2.42 -38.26
CA THR A 653 40.71 1.97 -37.54
C THR A 653 40.16 3.09 -36.64
N ILE A 654 41.04 3.85 -35.97
CA ILE A 654 40.65 5.01 -35.16
C ILE A 654 40.08 6.14 -36.03
N ASN A 655 40.69 6.42 -37.19
CA ASN A 655 40.21 7.45 -38.11
C ASN A 655 38.85 7.09 -38.74
N GLN A 656 38.53 5.80 -38.91
CA GLN A 656 37.23 5.33 -39.41
C GLN A 656 36.08 5.39 -38.39
N LEU A 657 36.37 5.63 -37.10
CA LEU A 657 35.35 5.70 -36.05
C LEU A 657 34.55 7.02 -35.99
N ASP A 658 34.69 7.88 -37.01
CA ASP A 658 33.92 9.13 -37.22
C ASP A 658 33.77 9.97 -35.94
N ILE A 659 34.91 10.26 -35.30
CA ILE A 659 35.00 11.05 -34.08
C ILE A 659 35.17 12.53 -34.48
N PRO A 660 34.17 13.41 -34.22
CA PRO A 660 34.35 14.83 -34.37
C PRO A 660 35.20 15.31 -33.21
N THR A 661 36.53 15.22 -33.35
CA THR A 661 37.45 15.69 -32.30
C THR A 661 37.33 17.20 -32.17
N GLY A 662 36.74 17.63 -31.05
CA GLY A 662 36.62 19.03 -30.67
C GLY A 662 37.93 19.59 -30.08
N ASP A 663 38.13 20.88 -30.33
CA ASP A 663 39.14 21.82 -29.80
C ASP A 663 40.62 21.72 -30.25
N GLU A 664 40.89 22.43 -31.35
CA GLU A 664 41.67 23.69 -31.42
C GLU A 664 43.07 23.82 -30.76
N THR A 665 43.77 22.75 -30.38
CA THR A 665 45.23 22.88 -30.17
C THR A 665 45.95 21.56 -30.45
N ASN A 666 46.50 21.37 -31.65
CA ASN A 666 47.17 20.08 -31.92
C ASN A 666 48.31 20.09 -32.95
N PHE A 667 48.40 21.01 -33.91
CA PHE A 667 49.47 20.88 -34.92
C PHE A 667 50.85 21.14 -34.33
N ARG A 668 51.02 22.26 -33.60
CA ARG A 668 52.30 22.62 -32.97
C ARG A 668 52.74 21.62 -31.91
N LEU A 669 51.80 21.19 -31.04
CA LEU A 669 52.09 20.25 -29.96
C LEU A 669 52.45 18.86 -30.50
N ARG A 670 51.65 18.30 -31.43
CA ARG A 670 51.94 16.98 -32.02
C ARG A 670 53.28 16.97 -32.74
N MET A 671 53.59 18.04 -33.49
CA MET A 671 54.84 18.08 -34.25
C MET A 671 56.07 18.30 -33.36
N SER A 672 55.92 19.04 -32.26
CA SER A 672 56.97 19.14 -31.25
C SER A 672 57.21 17.83 -30.49
N ASP A 673 56.15 17.10 -30.13
CA ASP A 673 56.24 15.82 -29.41
C ASP A 673 56.89 14.74 -30.29
N LEU A 674 56.46 14.63 -31.56
CA LEU A 674 57.03 13.69 -32.52
C LEU A 674 58.54 13.89 -32.68
N LEU A 675 58.98 15.14 -32.85
CA LEU A 675 60.40 15.45 -33.03
C LEU A 675 61.21 15.29 -31.74
N GLY A 676 60.61 15.53 -30.57
CA GLY A 676 61.24 15.27 -29.28
C GLY A 676 61.56 13.78 -29.09
N GLU A 677 60.58 12.90 -29.36
CA GLU A 677 60.77 11.44 -29.27
C GLU A 677 61.84 10.93 -30.25
N VAL A 678 61.85 11.48 -31.47
CA VAL A 678 62.85 11.13 -32.49
C VAL A 678 64.26 11.60 -32.10
N ALA A 679 64.39 12.84 -31.62
CA ALA A 679 65.69 13.41 -31.29
C ALA A 679 66.36 12.70 -30.11
N GLU A 680 65.57 12.27 -29.13
CA GLU A 680 66.03 11.43 -28.02
C GLU A 680 66.55 10.07 -28.51
N ALA A 681 65.90 9.47 -29.51
CA ALA A 681 66.36 8.21 -30.09
C ALA A 681 67.65 8.32 -30.94
N LEU A 682 67.96 9.51 -31.45
CA LEU A 682 69.16 9.80 -32.25
C LEU A 682 70.34 10.35 -31.45
N ASP A 683 70.14 10.69 -30.17
CA ASP A 683 71.08 11.51 -29.38
C ASP A 683 71.46 12.84 -30.09
N ALA A 684 70.50 13.39 -30.84
CA ALA A 684 70.68 14.60 -31.65
C ALA A 684 70.00 15.80 -31.01
N ARG A 685 70.53 17.01 -31.22
CA ARG A 685 69.86 18.25 -30.77
C ARG A 685 68.70 18.58 -31.71
N PHE A 686 67.56 19.00 -31.16
CA PHE A 686 66.43 19.42 -31.97
C PHE A 686 65.95 20.82 -31.63
N GLN A 687 65.48 21.53 -32.65
CA GLN A 687 64.87 22.85 -32.52
C GLN A 687 63.63 22.94 -33.40
N VAL A 688 62.55 23.52 -32.85
CA VAL A 688 61.29 23.68 -33.57
C VAL A 688 60.87 25.14 -33.53
N PHE A 689 60.57 25.69 -34.71
CA PHE A 689 60.11 27.07 -34.86
C PHE A 689 58.79 27.11 -35.63
N PHE A 690 57.82 27.84 -35.07
CA PHE A 690 56.50 28.02 -35.65
C PHE A 690 56.18 29.51 -35.83
N THR A 691 55.76 29.90 -37.03
CA THR A 691 55.43 31.28 -37.37
C THR A 691 54.07 31.35 -38.09
N GLY A 692 53.15 32.21 -37.62
CA GLY A 692 51.80 32.38 -38.19
C GLY A 692 50.69 31.53 -37.55
N PRO A 693 49.41 31.72 -37.95
CA PRO A 693 48.24 31.08 -37.35
C PRO A 693 48.05 29.64 -37.83
N LEU A 694 49.02 28.76 -37.55
CA LEU A 694 49.05 27.38 -38.03
C LEU A 694 47.90 26.50 -37.50
N ASP A 695 47.23 26.92 -36.43
CA ASP A 695 46.12 26.18 -35.82
C ASP A 695 44.79 26.38 -36.58
N THR A 696 44.73 27.31 -37.55
CA THR A 696 43.54 27.57 -38.38
C THR A 696 43.54 26.78 -39.70
N ILE A 697 44.45 25.82 -39.86
CA ILE A 697 44.66 25.06 -41.09
C ILE A 697 43.74 23.83 -41.10
N ASP A 698 43.18 23.51 -42.27
CA ASP A 698 42.32 22.34 -42.49
C ASP A 698 42.95 21.06 -41.92
N ARG A 699 42.14 20.31 -41.16
CA ARG A 699 42.51 19.05 -40.49
C ARG A 699 43.12 18.02 -41.45
N THR A 700 42.63 18.00 -42.69
CA THR A 700 43.12 17.07 -43.72
C THR A 700 44.56 17.39 -44.11
N ILE A 701 44.90 18.68 -44.22
CA ILE A 701 46.22 19.15 -44.59
C ILE A 701 47.20 18.96 -43.44
N THR A 702 46.78 19.29 -42.22
CA THR A 702 47.61 19.11 -41.02
C THR A 702 47.94 17.64 -40.76
N SER A 703 46.99 16.72 -40.93
CA SER A 703 47.25 15.28 -40.79
C SER A 703 48.19 14.76 -41.88
N ALA A 704 47.97 15.15 -43.15
CA ALA A 704 48.80 14.70 -44.26
C ALA A 704 50.26 15.20 -44.14
N LEU A 705 50.46 16.43 -43.66
CA LEU A 705 51.78 16.98 -43.38
C LEU A 705 52.46 16.32 -42.18
N TYR A 706 51.71 16.02 -41.13
CA TYR A 706 52.22 15.30 -39.97
C TYR A 706 52.79 13.93 -40.39
N ASP A 707 52.02 13.17 -41.17
CA ASP A 707 52.44 11.86 -41.68
C ASP A 707 53.66 11.98 -42.61
N ALA A 708 53.70 13.00 -43.48
CA ALA A 708 54.84 13.26 -44.38
C ALA A 708 56.14 13.55 -43.61
N VAL A 709 56.07 14.43 -42.60
CA VAL A 709 57.23 14.75 -41.76
C VAL A 709 57.67 13.52 -40.97
N GLN A 710 56.75 12.73 -40.42
CA GLN A 710 57.07 11.48 -39.72
C GLN A 710 57.78 10.47 -40.63
N GLN A 711 57.35 10.33 -41.89
CA GLN A 711 58.00 9.45 -42.86
C GLN A 711 59.39 9.93 -43.24
N LEU A 712 59.58 11.24 -43.50
CA LEU A 712 60.90 11.81 -43.78
C LEU A 712 61.84 11.57 -42.61
N VAL A 713 61.38 11.85 -41.38
CA VAL A 713 62.19 11.67 -40.18
C VAL A 713 62.56 10.20 -39.97
N THR A 714 61.63 9.27 -40.20
CA THR A 714 61.93 7.82 -40.21
C THR A 714 62.93 7.43 -41.30
N ALA A 715 62.88 8.07 -42.48
CA ALA A 715 63.86 7.83 -43.53
C ALA A 715 65.26 8.36 -43.16
N ILE A 716 65.34 9.54 -42.55
CA ILE A 716 66.59 10.12 -42.00
C ILE A 716 67.17 9.17 -40.94
N LEU A 717 66.35 8.68 -40.01
CA LEU A 717 66.71 7.70 -38.97
C LEU A 717 67.35 6.42 -39.53
N ARG A 718 66.92 5.95 -40.70
CA ARG A 718 67.44 4.71 -41.31
C ARG A 718 68.81 4.88 -41.97
N HIS A 719 69.22 6.10 -42.28
CA HIS A 719 70.38 6.35 -43.15
C HIS A 719 71.41 7.36 -42.62
N ALA A 720 71.11 8.13 -41.57
CA ALA A 720 71.95 9.26 -41.15
C ALA A 720 72.45 9.19 -39.69
N ASN A 721 73.67 9.69 -39.49
CA ASN A 721 74.20 10.15 -38.20
C ASN A 721 74.04 11.68 -38.15
N ALA A 722 72.84 12.16 -37.83
CA ALA A 722 72.57 13.59 -37.71
C ALA A 722 72.92 14.10 -36.30
N ASP A 723 73.61 15.24 -36.21
CA ASP A 723 73.96 15.89 -34.93
C ASP A 723 72.86 16.87 -34.48
N GLU A 724 72.17 17.49 -35.44
CA GLU A 724 71.10 18.45 -35.19
C GLU A 724 70.01 18.38 -36.26
N ILE A 725 68.74 18.41 -35.82
CA ILE A 725 67.57 18.47 -36.70
C ILE A 725 66.76 19.71 -36.36
N ILE A 726 66.44 20.53 -37.35
CA ILE A 726 65.65 21.76 -37.16
C ILE A 726 64.39 21.67 -38.00
N LEU A 727 63.22 21.82 -37.38
CA LEU A 727 61.96 21.96 -38.09
C LEU A 727 61.47 23.42 -38.01
N GLN A 728 61.12 23.97 -39.16
CA GLN A 728 60.53 25.29 -39.28
C GLN A 728 59.22 25.18 -40.05
N ALA A 729 58.12 25.67 -39.46
CA ALA A 729 56.85 25.76 -40.14
C ALA A 729 56.33 27.20 -40.11
N THR A 730 56.04 27.75 -41.29
CA THR A 730 55.62 29.14 -41.48
C THR A 730 54.34 29.19 -42.30
N TYR A 731 53.37 29.98 -41.84
CA TYR A 731 52.11 30.21 -42.55
C TYR A 731 51.80 31.70 -42.69
N GLU A 732 51.83 32.18 -43.93
CA GLU A 732 51.42 33.55 -44.30
C GLU A 732 50.43 33.53 -45.47
N THR A 733 50.88 33.12 -46.66
CA THR A 733 50.01 32.92 -47.85
C THR A 733 49.93 31.45 -48.25
N ASP A 734 51.08 30.77 -48.23
CA ASP A 734 51.21 29.32 -48.40
C ASP A 734 51.75 28.73 -47.10
N LEU A 735 51.48 27.45 -46.88
CA LEU A 735 52.04 26.73 -45.74
C LEU A 735 53.38 26.12 -46.18
N VAL A 736 54.47 26.58 -45.55
CA VAL A 736 55.82 26.08 -45.82
C VAL A 736 56.33 25.34 -44.58
N VAL A 737 56.70 24.08 -44.75
CA VAL A 737 57.32 23.25 -43.72
C VAL A 737 58.70 22.81 -44.19
N THR A 738 59.72 23.19 -43.44
CA THR A 738 61.12 22.92 -43.73
C THR A 738 61.73 22.07 -42.64
N VAL A 739 62.39 20.97 -43.02
CA VAL A 739 63.18 20.11 -42.14
C VAL A 739 64.64 20.20 -42.57
N ILE A 740 65.51 20.63 -41.66
CA ILE A 740 66.94 20.80 -41.88
C ILE A 740 67.66 19.74 -41.06
N GLU A 741 68.44 18.92 -41.74
CA GLU A 741 69.30 17.91 -41.15
C GLU A 741 70.76 18.39 -41.21
N LYS A 742 71.46 18.43 -40.07
CA LYS A 742 72.89 18.75 -40.01
C LYS A 742 73.70 17.53 -39.60
N SER A 743 74.65 17.12 -40.44
CA SER A 743 75.56 15.99 -40.17
C SER A 743 77.04 16.42 -40.31
N ARG A 744 77.93 15.82 -39.53
CA ARG A 744 79.39 16.05 -39.62
C ARG A 744 80.04 15.44 -40.86
N THR A 745 79.38 14.48 -41.50
CA THR A 745 79.88 13.76 -42.68
C THR A 745 78.99 14.02 -43.87
N ALA A 746 79.58 14.38 -45.02
CA ALA A 746 78.84 14.60 -46.25
C ALA A 746 78.03 13.34 -46.61
N PRO A 747 76.72 13.45 -46.92
CA PRO A 747 75.89 12.31 -47.23
C PRO A 747 76.43 11.60 -48.48
N SER A 748 76.52 10.26 -48.42
CA SER A 748 76.86 9.45 -49.60
C SER A 748 75.80 9.64 -50.67
N ALA A 749 76.20 10.07 -51.88
CA ALA A 749 75.30 10.39 -53.00
C ALA A 749 74.39 9.22 -53.46
N THR A 750 74.60 8.00 -52.94
CA THR A 750 73.76 6.82 -53.17
C THR A 750 72.60 6.65 -52.19
N ALA A 751 72.48 7.50 -51.17
CA ALA A 751 71.43 7.41 -50.14
C ALA A 751 70.27 8.40 -50.32
N ALA A 752 70.22 9.16 -51.42
CA ALA A 752 69.12 10.08 -51.69
C ALA A 752 67.84 9.29 -51.98
N THR A 753 66.94 9.22 -51.00
CA THR A 753 65.56 8.78 -51.18
C THR A 753 64.95 9.64 -52.28
N ASP A 754 64.29 9.05 -53.29
CA ASP A 754 63.62 9.82 -54.33
C ASP A 754 62.62 10.79 -53.66
N PRO A 755 62.84 12.12 -53.72
CA PRO A 755 62.00 13.07 -53.01
C PRO A 755 60.54 12.99 -53.45
N THR A 756 60.27 12.49 -54.66
CA THR A 756 58.89 12.32 -55.14
C THR A 756 58.12 11.21 -54.42
N ALA A 757 58.81 10.23 -53.82
CA ALA A 757 58.17 9.15 -53.05
C ALA A 757 57.66 9.61 -51.67
N LEU A 758 58.15 10.74 -51.16
CA LEU A 758 57.84 11.30 -49.84
C LEU A 758 56.73 12.37 -49.89
N LEU A 759 56.09 12.56 -51.04
CA LEU A 759 54.96 13.48 -51.19
C LEU A 759 53.64 12.68 -51.13
N PRO A 760 52.85 12.79 -50.04
CA PRO A 760 51.55 12.13 -49.96
C PRO A 760 50.64 12.53 -51.12
N GLN A 761 49.92 11.57 -51.71
CA GLN A 761 49.01 11.80 -52.83
C GLN A 761 47.99 12.92 -52.56
N GLN A 762 47.56 13.05 -51.31
CA GLN A 762 46.62 14.08 -50.86
C GLN A 762 47.20 15.50 -50.97
N LEU A 763 48.50 15.68 -50.70
CA LEU A 763 49.20 16.96 -50.85
C LEU A 763 49.55 17.23 -52.32
N ALA A 764 49.96 16.19 -53.06
CA ALA A 764 50.23 16.28 -54.50
C ALA A 764 48.99 16.73 -55.29
N ALA A 765 47.80 16.23 -54.94
CA ALA A 765 46.53 16.61 -55.56
C ALA A 765 46.18 18.10 -55.39
N ARG A 766 46.77 18.79 -54.40
CA ARG A 766 46.61 20.23 -54.16
C ARG A 766 47.76 21.07 -54.72
N GLY A 767 48.66 20.48 -55.49
CA GLY A 767 49.79 21.18 -56.10
C GLY A 767 50.93 21.48 -55.14
N ALA A 768 51.01 20.78 -53.99
CA ALA A 768 52.15 20.87 -53.10
C ALA A 768 53.45 20.43 -53.80
N ARG A 769 54.57 21.07 -53.45
CA ARG A 769 55.90 20.73 -53.96
C ARG A 769 56.83 20.39 -52.81
N LEU A 770 57.69 19.40 -53.04
CA LEU A 770 58.78 19.04 -52.13
C LEU A 770 60.10 19.29 -52.86
N ASP A 771 60.90 20.20 -52.32
CA ASP A 771 62.24 20.50 -52.80
C ASP A 771 63.28 20.01 -51.79
N MET A 772 64.34 19.37 -52.29
CA MET A 772 65.49 18.95 -51.50
C MET A 772 66.73 19.69 -51.99
N THR A 773 67.45 20.33 -51.07
CA THR A 773 68.72 20.99 -51.36
C THR A 773 69.79 20.54 -50.38
N THR A 774 70.93 20.10 -50.90
CA THR A 774 72.10 19.72 -50.10
C THR A 774 73.25 20.65 -50.47
N PRO A 775 73.37 21.83 -49.83
CA PRO A 775 74.55 22.67 -50.00
C PRO A 775 75.83 21.93 -49.59
N ASP A 776 76.98 22.27 -50.18
CA ASP A 776 78.33 21.69 -49.93
C ASP A 776 78.81 21.81 -48.45
N THR A 777 77.96 22.27 -47.54
CA THR A 777 78.23 22.60 -46.14
C THR A 777 77.80 21.55 -45.12
N GLY A 778 77.40 20.34 -45.54
CA GLY A 778 77.01 19.25 -44.61
C GLY A 778 75.61 19.39 -44.01
N GLU A 779 74.76 20.22 -44.62
CA GLU A 779 73.36 20.41 -44.25
C GLU A 779 72.47 19.93 -45.41
N THR A 780 71.42 19.16 -45.12
CA THR A 780 70.38 18.80 -46.09
C THR A 780 69.08 19.47 -45.68
N VAL A 781 68.49 20.23 -46.60
CA VAL A 781 67.25 20.99 -46.37
C VAL A 781 66.14 20.42 -47.24
N TRP A 782 65.07 19.98 -46.58
CA TRP A 782 63.84 19.47 -47.19
C TRP A 782 62.73 20.49 -46.98
N THR A 783 62.11 20.98 -48.05
CA THR A 783 61.06 22.00 -47.95
C THR A 783 59.80 21.56 -48.67
N TRP A 784 58.71 21.41 -47.92
CA TRP A 784 57.36 21.31 -48.47
C TRP A 784 56.72 22.69 -48.56
N THR A 785 56.20 23.02 -49.74
CA THR A 785 55.38 24.21 -49.97
C THR A 785 53.99 23.78 -50.40
N VAL A 786 52.98 24.11 -49.60
CA VAL A 786 51.57 23.75 -49.83
C VAL A 786 50.76 25.03 -50.10
N PRO A 787 50.18 25.19 -51.31
CA PRO A 787 49.32 26.32 -51.62
C PRO A 787 48.01 26.27 -50.83
N MET A 788 47.66 27.35 -50.14
CA MET A 788 46.48 27.38 -49.25
C MET A 788 45.27 28.14 -49.84
N ALA A 789 45.44 28.84 -50.97
CA ALA A 789 44.36 29.51 -51.68
C ALA A 789 43.61 28.56 -52.63
N VAL A 790 42.36 28.23 -52.32
CA VAL A 790 41.51 27.38 -53.19
C VAL A 790 41.06 28.18 -54.41
N ALA A 791 41.28 27.62 -55.61
CA ALA A 791 40.70 28.07 -56.85
C ALA A 791 39.16 28.11 -56.76
N ARG A 792 38.58 29.30 -56.92
CA ARG A 792 37.14 29.46 -57.18
C ARG A 792 36.79 28.69 -58.46
N ARG A 793 36.15 27.53 -58.35
CA ARG A 793 35.38 26.94 -59.46
C ARG A 793 34.03 27.65 -59.50
N GLY A 794 33.73 28.25 -60.66
CA GLY A 794 32.44 28.87 -60.94
C GLY A 794 31.38 27.80 -61.17
N ASP A 795 30.19 28.04 -60.61
CA ASP A 795 28.95 27.39 -60.99
C ASP A 795 28.30 28.22 -62.10
N ASP A 796 28.07 27.55 -63.23
CA ASP A 796 26.98 27.76 -64.20
C ASP A 796 26.19 26.44 -64.24
#